data_AF-A0AAN7TEM5-F1
#
_entry.id   AF-A0AAN7TEM5-F1
#
_cell.length_a   1.000
_cell.length_b   1.000
_cell.length_c   1.000
_cell.angle_alpha   90.00
_cell.angle_beta   90.00
_cell.angle_gamma   90.00
#
_symmetry.space_group_name_H-M   'P 1'
#
loop_
_entity.id
_entity.type
_entity.pdbx_description
1 polymer ?
#
loop_
_entity_poly.entity_id
_entity_poly.type
_entity_poly.pdbx_seq_one_letter_code
_entity_poly.pdbx_strand_id
1 'polypeptide(L)'
;MGRHDPTDEEAAVNDRRSLDGSTDQYHDDSDDDATVGADAPLRGPGNSSRPSFDGLRLGGGNTNNNTPSWLNNFSDQFPPSLQQAWQKTKTWTKGPDPPRIFTITPLFPSIQHLPITLLDRFVPSKLHRFGLLLLILASWLLSFSLVLRASSFSASVPGYGTPLRLHCGAAYWEEGNGCGLNGNRCRPFANETLAFRCPADCHKIQALNPHAVGDQEIVYRSLVVGGPPPDNSTSFPRDITLVNNAIYRSDSFICPAAIHAGFLSPTTGGCGVLKLTGEQSHFASSTRHGIESISFPSYFPQTFGFIPGTHAQCHDLRWPALGVSVAFTTLLSLFTLSPLVFFWSNFTILFFQTALASDPPNLTTYHDLLSLAFGRFLPAAFCGWVTYRYTVRRSLLGLTAQVEKTVLWLGAAWVGALNNHTFDKIPIQRLTPHDLRAQPGAIPALIAVVLTIFCIALGQAWAFRLEGRMPRYLAVYGILVSSILVMLALPGLNLRIHHYILALLLLPGTSFQNRPSLLYQGLLVGLFVNGIARWGFDSILQTPGELLAGAQRGTLLPDVQVMGVGAEKITFGLGKLPQYDRKADVTFDGISVLVNDVERFRGYGDDDSDWGGLEGNLTWTWHRHHVHGHGNEDDVDNDLDDLRNSDIEVTVDDDNAVQIEARRRHLPEYFRFGYMSGSSVGDYSKAGVWDEDGLWRKMEDGPSL
;
A
#
# COMPACT_ATOMS: atom_id res chain seq x y z
N MET A 1 -34.89 1.55 -39.51
CA MET A 1 -35.52 2.78 -40.09
C MET A 1 -35.92 3.66 -38.93
N GLY A 2 -35.99 4.98 -39.13
CA GLY A 2 -36.31 5.96 -38.07
C GLY A 2 -35.10 6.38 -37.24
N ARG A 3 -34.75 7.67 -37.31
CA ARG A 3 -34.07 8.41 -36.24
C ARG A 3 -35.14 9.18 -35.47
N HIS A 4 -34.90 9.51 -34.21
CA HIS A 4 -34.98 10.90 -33.72
C HIS A 4 -34.50 10.99 -32.26
N ASP A 5 -33.51 11.83 -32.00
CA ASP A 5 -33.40 12.55 -30.72
C ASP A 5 -34.45 13.68 -30.69
N PRO A 6 -34.81 14.14 -29.49
CA PRO A 6 -34.43 15.52 -29.17
C PRO A 6 -33.79 15.72 -27.78
N THR A 7 -33.21 16.90 -27.62
CA THR A 7 -32.43 17.42 -26.49
C THR A 7 -33.28 17.94 -25.31
N ASP A 8 -32.76 17.69 -24.10
CA ASP A 8 -32.52 18.63 -22.98
C ASP A 8 -33.64 19.46 -22.29
N GLU A 9 -33.42 19.57 -20.98
CA GLU A 9 -33.62 20.71 -20.05
C GLU A 9 -34.90 20.95 -19.20
N GLU A 10 -34.59 21.41 -17.98
CA GLU A 10 -35.32 22.07 -16.89
C GLU A 10 -36.72 21.63 -16.39
N ALA A 11 -36.77 21.33 -15.07
CA ALA A 11 -37.72 21.98 -14.15
C ALA A 11 -37.17 21.96 -12.70
N ALA A 12 -37.00 23.13 -12.08
CA ALA A 12 -36.60 23.30 -10.68
C ALA A 12 -37.76 23.80 -9.80
N VAL A 13 -37.64 23.66 -8.46
CA VAL A 13 -38.59 24.26 -7.50
C VAL A 13 -37.83 25.06 -6.43
N ASN A 14 -38.26 26.31 -6.23
CA ASN A 14 -37.64 27.31 -5.36
C ASN A 14 -38.30 27.41 -3.97
N ASP A 15 -37.53 27.84 -2.96
CA ASP A 15 -37.88 28.95 -2.05
C ASP A 15 -36.77 29.18 -0.97
N ARG A 16 -36.50 30.37 -0.41
CA ARG A 16 -36.92 31.76 -0.72
C ARG A 16 -36.03 32.77 0.03
N ARG A 17 -35.54 33.85 -0.63
CA ARG A 17 -35.68 35.28 -0.22
C ARG A 17 -34.76 36.26 -0.99
N SER A 18 -35.32 37.44 -1.27
CA SER A 18 -34.70 38.69 -1.77
C SER A 18 -34.26 39.58 -0.57
N LEU A 19 -33.52 40.69 -0.64
CA LEU A 19 -33.10 41.66 -1.68
C LEU A 19 -31.58 41.94 -1.54
N ASP A 20 -30.84 42.71 -2.35
CA ASP A 20 -31.04 43.57 -3.54
C ASP A 20 -29.67 43.60 -4.32
N GLY A 21 -29.35 44.38 -5.36
CA GLY A 21 -30.01 45.46 -6.10
C GLY A 21 -29.04 46.20 -7.06
N SER A 22 -29.55 47.10 -7.92
CA SER A 22 -28.85 47.98 -8.89
C SER A 22 -27.74 47.38 -9.80
N THR A 23 -28.09 47.28 -11.08
CA THR A 23 -27.23 47.15 -12.28
C THR A 23 -26.14 48.22 -12.39
N ASP A 24 -25.07 47.93 -13.15
CA ASP A 24 -24.86 48.66 -14.43
C ASP A 24 -23.94 47.91 -15.43
N GLN A 25 -24.12 48.26 -16.71
CA GLN A 25 -23.44 47.79 -17.93
C GLN A 25 -22.45 48.88 -18.45
N TYR A 26 -21.62 48.80 -19.50
CA TYR A 26 -21.29 47.82 -20.57
C TYR A 26 -19.97 48.29 -21.25
N HIS A 27 -19.26 47.41 -22.00
CA HIS A 27 -18.47 47.68 -23.24
C HIS A 27 -17.34 48.77 -23.23
N ASP A 28 -16.49 48.92 -24.26
CA ASP A 28 -15.67 47.97 -25.05
C ASP A 28 -14.57 48.79 -25.79
N ASP A 29 -13.85 48.18 -26.76
CA ASP A 29 -13.03 48.84 -27.80
C ASP A 29 -11.71 49.55 -27.36
N SER A 30 -10.65 49.66 -28.17
CA SER A 30 -10.23 48.95 -29.40
C SER A 30 -8.71 49.12 -29.63
N ASP A 31 -8.17 48.53 -30.71
CA ASP A 31 -6.75 48.48 -31.10
C ASP A 31 -6.03 49.82 -31.33
N ASP A 32 -4.68 49.78 -31.32
CA ASP A 32 -3.82 50.63 -32.19
C ASP A 32 -2.44 49.97 -32.43
N ASP A 33 -1.87 50.08 -33.65
CA ASP A 33 -0.62 49.41 -34.09
C ASP A 33 0.27 50.36 -34.93
N ALA A 34 1.58 50.48 -34.61
CA ALA A 34 2.49 51.37 -35.34
C ALA A 34 4.01 51.08 -35.22
N THR A 35 4.50 50.20 -36.09
CA THR A 35 5.74 50.35 -36.92
C THR A 35 7.16 50.57 -36.33
N VAL A 36 8.18 50.38 -37.18
CA VAL A 36 9.61 50.28 -36.87
C VAL A 36 10.39 51.54 -37.27
N GLY A 37 11.41 51.92 -36.49
CA GLY A 37 12.47 52.86 -36.86
C GLY A 37 13.84 52.40 -36.31
N ALA A 38 14.95 52.78 -36.94
CA ALA A 38 16.28 52.25 -36.64
C ALA A 38 17.37 53.32 -36.57
N ASP A 39 18.28 53.19 -35.61
CA ASP A 39 19.69 53.61 -35.75
C ASP A 39 20.58 52.95 -34.67
N ALA A 40 21.91 52.95 -34.88
CA ALA A 40 22.89 52.14 -34.11
C ALA A 40 23.67 52.96 -33.04
N PRO A 41 24.43 52.33 -32.10
CA PRO A 41 25.70 51.67 -32.43
C PRO A 41 26.06 50.39 -31.64
N LEU A 42 27.07 49.66 -32.13
CA LEU A 42 27.63 48.44 -31.53
C LEU A 42 28.57 48.72 -30.33
N ARG A 43 28.57 47.86 -29.31
CA ARG A 43 29.69 47.68 -28.35
C ARG A 43 29.81 46.22 -27.88
N GLY A 44 31.02 45.86 -27.44
CA GLY A 44 31.51 44.47 -27.33
C GLY A 44 31.07 43.66 -26.09
N PRO A 45 31.57 42.42 -25.95
CA PRO A 45 31.04 41.43 -25.02
C PRO A 45 31.49 41.63 -23.57
N GLY A 46 30.54 41.53 -22.62
CA GLY A 46 30.80 41.55 -21.18
C GLY A 46 29.79 40.70 -20.40
N ASN A 47 30.32 39.83 -19.53
CA ASN A 47 29.65 38.97 -18.53
C ASN A 47 28.12 38.90 -18.52
N SER A 48 27.57 37.72 -18.85
CA SER A 48 26.16 37.38 -18.65
C SER A 48 25.82 37.26 -17.15
N SER A 49 25.30 38.33 -16.56
CA SER A 49 24.69 38.32 -15.22
C SER A 49 23.51 37.34 -15.18
N ARG A 50 23.49 36.45 -14.17
CA ARG A 50 22.37 35.52 -13.94
C ARG A 50 21.12 36.30 -13.53
N PRO A 51 19.92 35.95 -14.00
CA PRO A 51 18.68 36.46 -13.40
C PRO A 51 18.52 35.87 -12.00
N SER A 52 18.84 36.66 -10.97
CA SER A 52 18.45 36.42 -9.59
C SER A 52 17.02 36.90 -9.39
N PHE A 53 16.09 35.98 -9.15
CA PHE A 53 14.74 36.34 -8.75
C PHE A 53 14.77 36.98 -7.36
N ASP A 54 14.51 38.28 -7.30
CA ASP A 54 14.70 39.14 -6.10
C ASP A 54 13.53 39.04 -5.10
N GLY A 55 12.89 37.87 -5.06
CA GLY A 55 11.66 37.59 -4.32
C GLY A 55 11.88 37.25 -2.85
N LEU A 56 12.64 38.08 -2.11
CA LEU A 56 12.60 38.23 -0.65
C LEU A 56 13.53 39.37 -0.17
N ARG A 57 13.38 40.58 -0.74
CA ARG A 57 14.00 41.79 -0.17
C ARG A 57 13.28 42.20 1.12
N LEU A 58 13.68 41.59 2.24
CA LEU A 58 13.68 42.34 3.50
C LEU A 58 14.62 43.53 3.32
N GLY A 59 14.09 44.74 3.46
CA GLY A 59 14.71 45.95 2.93
C GLY A 59 16.10 46.22 3.52
N GLY A 60 17.13 46.17 2.67
CA GLY A 60 18.50 46.59 2.97
C GLY A 60 18.64 48.11 3.09
N GLY A 61 17.79 48.75 3.89
CA GLY A 61 17.96 50.13 4.32
C GLY A 61 19.09 50.21 5.34
N ASN A 62 19.85 51.32 5.31
CA ASN A 62 21.05 51.50 6.11
C ASN A 62 20.73 51.67 7.62
N THR A 63 20.63 50.56 8.36
CA THR A 63 20.37 50.57 9.81
C THR A 63 21.65 50.43 10.63
N ASN A 64 21.92 51.42 11.48
CA ASN A 64 22.89 51.33 12.57
C ASN A 64 22.57 50.15 13.52
N ASN A 65 23.57 49.75 14.31
CA ASN A 65 23.48 48.66 15.29
C ASN A 65 22.33 48.84 16.31
N ASN A 66 21.17 48.25 16.03
CA ASN A 66 20.08 48.04 16.98
C ASN A 66 19.76 46.55 17.04
N THR A 67 20.45 45.80 17.90
CA THR A 67 19.91 44.52 18.37
C THR A 67 18.67 44.81 19.22
N PRO A 68 17.56 44.06 19.06
CA PRO A 68 16.37 44.25 19.90
C PRO A 68 16.75 44.10 21.38
N SER A 69 16.40 45.09 22.22
CA SER A 69 16.83 45.16 23.63
C SER A 69 16.47 43.90 24.44
N TRP A 70 15.34 43.28 24.12
CA TRP A 70 14.89 42.01 24.71
C TRP A 70 15.89 40.85 24.52
N LEU A 71 16.61 40.79 23.39
CA LEU A 71 17.64 39.77 23.14
C LEU A 71 18.91 39.99 23.98
N ASN A 72 19.21 41.25 24.34
CA ASN A 72 20.32 41.57 25.25
C ASN A 72 19.92 41.23 26.70
N ASN A 73 18.70 41.58 27.12
CA ASN A 73 18.18 41.23 28.45
C ASN A 73 18.13 39.70 28.68
N PHE A 74 17.99 38.90 27.61
CA PHE A 74 18.07 37.44 27.68
C PHE A 74 19.49 36.88 27.73
N SER A 75 20.52 37.59 27.24
CA SER A 75 21.91 37.08 27.33
C SER A 75 22.47 37.16 28.76
N ASP A 76 22.05 38.17 29.51
CA ASP A 76 22.66 38.51 30.81
C ASP A 76 22.22 37.59 31.95
N GLN A 77 21.23 36.72 31.70
CA GLN A 77 20.80 35.66 32.62
C GLN A 77 21.66 34.39 32.55
N PHE A 78 22.52 34.24 31.55
CA PHE A 78 23.35 33.04 31.37
C PHE A 78 24.79 33.22 31.92
N PRO A 79 25.35 32.21 32.61
CA PRO A 79 26.76 32.19 33.00
C PRO A 79 27.72 32.59 31.87
N PRO A 80 28.78 33.38 32.16
CA PRO A 80 29.69 33.89 31.12
C PRO A 80 30.44 32.77 30.37
N SER A 81 30.59 31.59 30.97
CA SER A 81 31.09 30.38 30.30
C SER A 81 30.16 29.92 29.17
N LEU A 82 28.84 29.94 29.38
CA LEU A 82 27.84 29.61 28.35
C LEU A 82 27.76 30.71 27.29
N GLN A 83 27.85 32.00 27.67
CA GLN A 83 27.95 33.10 26.71
C GLN A 83 29.17 32.94 25.78
N GLN A 84 30.35 32.66 26.33
CA GLN A 84 31.57 32.41 25.55
C GLN A 84 31.46 31.15 24.67
N ALA A 85 30.89 30.06 25.19
CA ALA A 85 30.64 28.85 24.41
C ALA A 85 29.67 29.12 23.25
N TRP A 86 28.60 29.88 23.49
CA TRP A 86 27.63 30.28 22.47
C TRP A 86 28.27 31.14 21.38
N GLN A 87 29.08 32.15 21.72
CA GLN A 87 29.77 32.97 20.71
C GLN A 87 30.81 32.16 19.92
N LYS A 88 31.51 31.22 20.55
CA LYS A 88 32.39 30.25 19.87
C LYS A 88 31.60 29.36 18.91
N THR A 89 30.45 28.83 19.32
CA THR A 89 29.56 28.02 18.46
C THR A 89 28.93 28.83 17.32
N LYS A 90 28.50 30.07 17.57
CA LYS A 90 27.97 31.00 16.55
C LYS A 90 29.05 31.42 15.54
N THR A 91 30.29 31.52 15.96
CA THR A 91 31.43 31.78 15.07
C THR A 91 31.83 30.50 14.32
N TRP A 92 31.85 29.36 14.99
CA TRP A 92 32.12 28.05 14.39
C TRP A 92 31.10 27.75 13.29
N THR A 93 29.79 27.78 13.57
CA THR A 93 28.70 27.43 12.64
C THR A 93 28.68 28.23 11.33
N LYS A 94 29.29 29.42 11.26
CA LYS A 94 29.46 30.18 10.01
C LYS A 94 30.30 29.46 8.95
N GLY A 95 31.19 28.56 9.35
CA GLY A 95 32.12 27.88 8.44
C GLY A 95 33.46 28.61 8.26
N PRO A 96 34.30 28.16 7.30
CA PRO A 96 35.53 28.85 6.92
C PRO A 96 35.23 30.03 6.00
N ASP A 97 36.11 31.04 6.04
CA ASP A 97 36.14 32.17 5.11
C ASP A 97 37.52 32.20 4.41
N PRO A 98 37.62 32.09 3.08
CA PRO A 98 36.53 31.89 2.12
C PRO A 98 35.88 30.49 2.22
N PRO A 99 34.59 30.35 1.85
CA PRO A 99 33.86 29.09 1.90
C PRO A 99 34.37 28.09 0.84
N ARG A 100 34.47 26.82 1.22
CA ARG A 100 34.96 25.72 0.36
C ARG A 100 33.79 25.05 -0.36
N ILE A 101 33.46 25.55 -1.54
CA ILE A 101 32.41 24.99 -2.42
C ILE A 101 32.82 23.60 -2.91
N PHE A 102 31.92 22.62 -2.85
CA PHE A 102 32.18 21.29 -3.41
C PHE A 102 31.98 21.28 -4.93
N THR A 103 32.93 20.67 -5.64
CA THR A 103 32.87 20.35 -7.07
C THR A 103 33.40 18.94 -7.32
N ILE A 104 32.93 18.28 -8.38
CA ILE A 104 33.39 16.93 -8.74
C ILE A 104 34.42 17.04 -9.87
N THR A 105 35.67 16.73 -9.56
CA THR A 105 36.69 16.38 -10.56
C THR A 105 36.40 14.98 -11.12
N PRO A 106 36.16 14.80 -12.43
CA PRO A 106 35.74 13.51 -12.97
C PRO A 106 36.82 12.42 -12.88
N LEU A 107 36.46 11.21 -12.45
CA LEU A 107 37.35 10.04 -12.48
C LEU A 107 37.51 9.54 -13.92
N PHE A 108 38.76 9.43 -14.40
CA PHE A 108 39.10 9.12 -15.79
C PHE A 108 38.42 10.06 -16.81
N PRO A 109 38.80 11.36 -16.85
CA PRO A 109 38.11 12.39 -17.65
C PRO A 109 37.82 12.01 -19.11
N SER A 110 38.75 11.30 -19.78
CA SER A 110 38.57 10.82 -21.15
C SER A 110 37.32 9.97 -21.34
N ILE A 111 36.99 9.09 -20.39
CA ILE A 111 35.79 8.23 -20.42
C ILE A 111 34.54 9.06 -20.07
N GLN A 112 34.67 9.97 -19.11
CA GLN A 112 33.58 10.82 -18.62
C GLN A 112 33.08 11.82 -19.67
N HIS A 113 33.98 12.32 -20.52
CA HIS A 113 33.67 13.28 -21.57
C HIS A 113 33.28 12.61 -22.89
N LEU A 114 33.70 11.36 -23.14
CA LEU A 114 33.47 10.64 -24.40
C LEU A 114 32.01 10.71 -24.92
N PRO A 115 30.95 10.49 -24.12
CA PRO A 115 29.57 10.60 -24.62
C PRO A 115 29.23 11.99 -25.15
N ILE A 116 29.69 13.04 -24.46
CA ILE A 116 29.45 14.43 -24.85
C ILE A 116 30.26 14.79 -26.10
N THR A 117 31.54 14.41 -26.16
CA THR A 117 32.39 14.62 -27.34
C THR A 117 31.84 13.90 -28.59
N LEU A 118 31.24 12.72 -28.42
CA LEU A 118 30.55 12.02 -29.50
C LEU A 118 29.28 12.79 -29.94
N LEU A 119 28.46 13.27 -29.00
CA LEU A 119 27.27 14.08 -29.33
C LEU A 119 27.64 15.40 -30.02
N ASP A 120 28.69 16.08 -29.55
CA ASP A 120 29.18 17.33 -30.15
C ASP A 120 29.71 17.10 -31.57
N ARG A 121 30.35 15.95 -31.83
CA ARG A 121 30.86 15.56 -33.14
C ARG A 121 29.75 15.19 -34.14
N PHE A 122 28.75 14.42 -33.73
CA PHE A 122 27.70 13.92 -34.64
C PHE A 122 26.46 14.82 -34.71
N VAL A 123 26.14 15.57 -33.65
CA VAL A 123 24.91 16.38 -33.54
C VAL A 123 25.25 17.79 -32.99
N PRO A 124 26.10 18.58 -33.68
CA PRO A 124 26.55 19.87 -33.18
C PRO A 124 25.41 20.88 -32.96
N SER A 125 24.42 20.91 -33.86
CA SER A 125 23.31 21.87 -33.87
C SER A 125 22.29 21.65 -32.73
N LYS A 126 21.96 22.73 -32.00
CA LYS A 126 20.97 22.70 -30.91
C LYS A 126 19.59 22.19 -31.34
N LEU A 127 19.14 22.54 -32.55
CA LEU A 127 17.86 22.08 -33.10
C LEU A 127 17.86 20.57 -33.31
N HIS A 128 18.95 20.01 -33.83
CA HIS A 128 19.11 18.57 -34.02
C HIS A 128 19.20 17.82 -32.69
N ARG A 129 19.82 18.40 -31.66
CA ARG A 129 19.81 17.82 -30.29
C ARG A 129 18.41 17.83 -29.66
N PHE A 130 17.60 18.86 -29.93
CA PHE A 130 16.21 18.90 -29.48
C PHE A 130 15.35 17.86 -30.22
N GLY A 131 15.50 17.75 -31.54
CA GLY A 131 14.87 16.68 -32.33
C GLY A 131 15.27 15.28 -31.87
N LEU A 132 16.55 15.05 -31.57
CA LEU A 132 17.04 13.79 -31.02
C LEU A 132 16.48 13.51 -29.61
N LEU A 133 16.33 14.53 -28.75
CA LEU A 133 15.69 14.38 -27.44
C LEU A 133 14.22 13.96 -27.59
N LEU A 134 13.47 14.61 -28.49
CA LEU A 134 12.09 14.22 -28.79
C LEU A 134 12.01 12.80 -29.36
N LEU A 135 12.92 12.42 -30.27
CA LEU A 135 13.00 11.07 -30.82
C LEU A 135 13.26 10.04 -29.72
N ILE A 136 14.22 10.26 -28.83
CA ILE A 136 14.54 9.35 -27.71
C ILE A 136 13.34 9.20 -26.76
N LEU A 137 12.66 10.31 -26.42
CA LEU A 137 11.49 10.27 -25.54
C LEU A 137 10.27 9.59 -26.21
N ALA A 138 10.04 9.83 -27.50
CA ALA A 138 9.00 9.17 -28.27
C ALA A 138 9.29 7.67 -28.47
N SER A 139 10.55 7.30 -28.70
CA SER A 139 10.96 5.89 -28.79
C SER A 139 10.82 5.16 -27.45
N TRP A 140 11.14 5.81 -26.32
CA TRP A 140 10.84 5.26 -24.99
C TRP A 140 9.34 5.09 -24.80
N LEU A 141 8.55 6.15 -25.04
CA LEU A 141 7.10 6.12 -24.84
C LEU A 141 6.43 5.04 -25.69
N LEU A 142 6.83 4.89 -26.96
CA LEU A 142 6.33 3.84 -27.84
C LEU A 142 6.71 2.44 -27.33
N SER A 143 7.99 2.22 -26.99
CA SER A 143 8.47 0.91 -26.52
C SER A 143 7.81 0.51 -25.19
N PHE A 144 7.73 1.44 -24.25
CA PHE A 144 7.08 1.26 -22.96
C PHE A 144 5.58 1.01 -23.12
N SER A 145 4.88 1.79 -23.96
CA SER A 145 3.45 1.59 -24.25
C SER A 145 3.17 0.26 -24.96
N LEU A 146 4.07 -0.22 -25.84
CA LEU A 146 3.94 -1.53 -26.48
C LEU A 146 4.11 -2.68 -25.48
N VAL A 147 5.09 -2.60 -24.57
CA VAL A 147 5.25 -3.59 -23.50
C VAL A 147 4.08 -3.57 -22.52
N LEU A 148 3.59 -2.38 -22.14
CA LEU A 148 2.39 -2.23 -21.31
C LEU A 148 1.14 -2.79 -22.01
N ARG A 149 0.98 -2.56 -23.33
CA ARG A 149 -0.12 -3.15 -24.11
C ARG A 149 -0.03 -4.67 -24.17
N ALA A 150 1.17 -5.21 -24.39
CA ALA A 150 1.44 -6.65 -24.41
C ALA A 150 1.27 -7.32 -23.04
N SER A 151 1.46 -6.58 -21.94
CA SER A 151 1.19 -7.08 -20.60
C SER A 151 -0.29 -6.98 -20.26
N SER A 152 -0.91 -5.79 -20.41
CA SER A 152 -2.20 -5.47 -19.80
C SER A 152 -3.43 -5.65 -20.71
N PHE A 153 -3.29 -5.56 -22.04
CA PHE A 153 -4.44 -5.51 -22.97
C PHE A 153 -4.56 -6.70 -23.92
N SER A 154 -3.48 -7.45 -24.18
CA SER A 154 -3.54 -8.72 -24.93
C SER A 154 -3.84 -9.94 -24.06
N ALA A 155 -4.17 -9.74 -22.78
CA ALA A 155 -4.63 -10.80 -21.88
C ALA A 155 -6.15 -10.92 -21.97
N SER A 156 -6.64 -11.88 -22.75
CA SER A 156 -8.03 -12.34 -22.73
C SER A 156 -8.06 -13.84 -22.46
N VAL A 157 -8.87 -14.30 -21.52
CA VAL A 157 -9.07 -15.72 -21.25
C VAL A 157 -10.16 -16.25 -22.18
N PRO A 158 -9.90 -17.27 -23.03
CA PRO A 158 -10.88 -17.77 -23.99
C PRO A 158 -12.18 -18.21 -23.30
N GLY A 159 -13.31 -17.65 -23.73
CA GLY A 159 -14.64 -17.88 -23.14
C GLY A 159 -15.01 -17.01 -21.94
N TYR A 160 -14.05 -16.35 -21.28
CA TYR A 160 -14.28 -15.59 -20.04
C TYR A 160 -13.88 -14.10 -20.11
N GLY A 161 -13.39 -13.61 -21.26
CA GLY A 161 -13.16 -12.18 -21.51
C GLY A 161 -11.86 -11.64 -20.90
N THR A 162 -11.87 -10.39 -20.44
CA THR A 162 -10.70 -9.72 -19.85
C THR A 162 -10.56 -10.03 -18.36
N PRO A 163 -9.43 -10.56 -17.89
CA PRO A 163 -9.25 -10.97 -16.50
C PRO A 163 -9.02 -9.78 -15.56
N LEU A 164 -9.62 -9.85 -14.36
CA LEU A 164 -9.48 -8.89 -13.28
C LEU A 164 -8.02 -8.83 -12.80
N ARG A 165 -7.43 -7.63 -12.72
CA ARG A 165 -6.06 -7.47 -12.18
C ARG A 165 -6.09 -7.57 -10.65
N LEU A 166 -5.46 -8.62 -10.11
CA LEU A 166 -5.26 -8.80 -8.67
C LEU A 166 -3.90 -8.25 -8.19
N HIS A 167 -3.81 -7.99 -6.88
CA HIS A 167 -2.53 -7.92 -6.17
C HIS A 167 -2.23 -9.27 -5.49
N CYS A 168 -0.98 -9.50 -5.07
CA CYS A 168 -0.57 -10.82 -4.56
C CYS A 168 -1.34 -11.27 -3.31
N GLY A 169 -1.70 -10.33 -2.43
CA GLY A 169 -2.53 -10.57 -1.24
C GLY A 169 -4.02 -10.28 -1.45
N ALA A 170 -4.56 -10.53 -2.65
CA ALA A 170 -6.00 -10.44 -2.89
C ALA A 170 -6.67 -11.77 -2.53
N ALA A 171 -7.63 -11.73 -1.62
CA ALA A 171 -8.55 -12.82 -1.28
C ALA A 171 -9.93 -12.58 -1.94
N TYR A 172 -10.84 -13.56 -1.83
CA TYR A 172 -12.25 -13.42 -2.24
C TYR A 172 -13.15 -13.06 -1.04
N TRP A 173 -12.77 -13.49 0.17
CA TRP A 173 -13.40 -13.13 1.44
C TRP A 173 -12.72 -11.91 2.05
N GLU A 174 -13.49 -10.95 2.57
CA GLU A 174 -12.97 -9.74 3.21
C GLU A 174 -12.64 -9.95 4.70
N GLU A 175 -11.52 -9.38 5.14
CA GLU A 175 -11.13 -9.29 6.57
C GLU A 175 -12.13 -8.44 7.39
N GLY A 176 -12.07 -8.53 8.73
CA GLY A 176 -12.75 -7.59 9.62
C GLY A 176 -14.29 -7.54 9.53
N ASN A 177 -14.92 -8.67 9.18
CA ASN A 177 -16.36 -8.80 8.92
C ASN A 177 -16.87 -8.05 7.66
N GLY A 178 -16.02 -7.74 6.68
CA GLY A 178 -16.45 -7.06 5.45
C GLY A 178 -17.64 -7.75 4.76
N CYS A 179 -17.58 -9.09 4.68
CA CYS A 179 -18.64 -9.97 4.17
C CYS A 179 -19.97 -9.90 4.95
N GLY A 180 -19.97 -9.40 6.19
CA GLY A 180 -21.14 -9.25 7.05
C GLY A 180 -21.80 -10.57 7.50
N LEU A 181 -22.93 -10.44 8.19
CA LEU A 181 -23.73 -11.54 8.73
C LEU A 181 -24.00 -12.64 7.69
N ASN A 182 -23.69 -13.89 8.05
CA ASN A 182 -23.71 -15.10 7.23
C ASN A 182 -22.95 -14.97 5.89
N GLY A 183 -21.93 -14.10 5.82
CA GLY A 183 -21.12 -13.85 4.63
C GLY A 183 -21.88 -13.20 3.47
N ASN A 184 -23.08 -12.65 3.71
CA ASN A 184 -24.05 -12.32 2.66
C ASN A 184 -23.55 -11.29 1.63
N ARG A 185 -22.58 -10.43 1.98
CA ARG A 185 -21.99 -9.43 1.04
C ARG A 185 -20.90 -10.02 0.14
N CYS A 186 -20.31 -11.16 0.51
CA CYS A 186 -19.31 -11.88 -0.29
C CYS A 186 -19.95 -12.97 -1.18
N ARG A 187 -21.28 -13.02 -1.28
CA ARG A 187 -22.00 -13.84 -2.29
C ARG A 187 -21.57 -13.42 -3.71
N PRO A 188 -21.64 -14.33 -4.71
CA PRO A 188 -22.17 -15.70 -4.69
C PRO A 188 -21.25 -16.69 -3.95
N PHE A 189 -21.79 -17.81 -3.45
CA PHE A 189 -20.98 -18.80 -2.71
C PHE A 189 -20.48 -19.98 -3.57
N ALA A 190 -21.18 -20.32 -4.65
CA ALA A 190 -20.91 -21.48 -5.49
C ALA A 190 -21.20 -21.20 -6.96
N ASN A 191 -20.75 -22.09 -7.83
CA ASN A 191 -21.05 -22.17 -9.28
C ASN A 191 -20.64 -20.97 -10.15
N GLU A 192 -20.14 -19.90 -9.56
CA GLU A 192 -19.71 -18.69 -10.25
C GLU A 192 -18.21 -18.66 -10.55
N THR A 193 -17.83 -17.87 -11.56
CA THR A 193 -16.46 -17.89 -12.12
C THR A 193 -15.86 -16.51 -12.27
N LEU A 194 -14.56 -16.38 -11.95
CA LEU A 194 -13.81 -15.14 -12.08
C LEU A 194 -12.56 -15.37 -12.92
N ALA A 195 -12.49 -14.71 -14.08
CA ALA A 195 -11.25 -14.54 -14.81
C ALA A 195 -10.33 -13.58 -14.05
N PHE A 196 -9.15 -14.02 -13.65
CA PHE A 196 -8.24 -13.26 -12.79
C PHE A 196 -6.81 -13.26 -13.34
N ARG A 197 -6.05 -12.20 -13.06
CA ARG A 197 -4.65 -12.05 -13.44
C ARG A 197 -3.79 -11.76 -12.21
N CYS A 198 -2.77 -12.58 -12.03
CA CYS A 198 -1.77 -12.45 -10.97
C CYS A 198 -0.42 -11.94 -11.50
N PRO A 199 0.22 -10.98 -10.79
CA PRO A 199 1.57 -10.57 -11.09
C PRO A 199 2.62 -11.65 -10.77
N ALA A 200 3.85 -11.43 -11.24
CA ALA A 200 5.00 -12.25 -10.86
C ALA A 200 5.35 -12.11 -9.36
N ASP A 201 6.16 -13.04 -8.85
CA ASP A 201 6.74 -13.04 -7.49
C ASP A 201 5.75 -13.15 -6.32
N CYS A 202 4.46 -13.40 -6.56
CA CYS A 202 3.45 -13.48 -5.49
C CYS A 202 3.66 -14.59 -4.45
N HIS A 203 4.50 -15.59 -4.71
CA HIS A 203 4.92 -16.58 -3.70
C HIS A 203 5.67 -15.97 -2.50
N LYS A 204 6.07 -14.68 -2.57
CA LYS A 204 6.77 -13.94 -1.52
C LYS A 204 5.84 -13.10 -0.62
N ILE A 205 4.52 -13.08 -0.87
CA ILE A 205 3.59 -12.29 -0.04
C ILE A 205 3.33 -13.01 1.29
N GLN A 206 3.13 -12.22 2.35
CA GLN A 206 2.89 -12.69 3.71
C GLN A 206 1.76 -11.87 4.35
N ALA A 207 0.98 -12.49 5.23
CA ALA A 207 0.07 -11.77 6.11
C ALA A 207 0.91 -10.95 7.12
N LEU A 208 0.69 -9.63 7.16
CA LEU A 208 1.40 -8.70 8.06
C LEU A 208 0.61 -8.36 9.33
N ASN A 209 -0.69 -8.64 9.33
CA ASN A 209 -1.54 -8.69 10.52
C ASN A 209 -1.69 -10.16 10.97
N PRO A 210 -1.96 -10.45 12.25
CA PRO A 210 -2.46 -11.76 12.67
C PRO A 210 -3.82 -12.03 12.03
N HIS A 211 -3.93 -13.11 11.27
CA HIS A 211 -5.19 -13.57 10.66
C HIS A 211 -5.63 -14.89 11.29
N ALA A 212 -6.91 -15.01 11.65
CA ALA A 212 -7.45 -16.22 12.26
C ALA A 212 -7.69 -17.35 11.24
N VAL A 213 -7.27 -18.57 11.58
CA VAL A 213 -7.68 -19.79 10.90
C VAL A 213 -8.03 -20.84 11.96
N GLY A 214 -9.30 -20.89 12.36
CA GLY A 214 -9.72 -21.73 13.49
C GLY A 214 -9.10 -21.28 14.82
N ASP A 215 -8.37 -22.17 15.49
CA ASP A 215 -7.62 -21.89 16.72
C ASP A 215 -6.25 -21.24 16.49
N GLN A 216 -5.77 -21.16 15.24
CA GLN A 216 -4.45 -20.63 14.90
C GLN A 216 -4.50 -19.15 14.52
N GLU A 217 -3.44 -18.40 14.88
CA GLU A 217 -3.17 -17.07 14.34
C GLU A 217 -2.01 -17.11 13.33
N ILE A 218 -2.24 -16.52 12.17
CA ILE A 218 -1.38 -16.59 10.99
C ILE A 218 -0.75 -15.23 10.76
N VAL A 219 0.57 -15.13 10.94
CA VAL A 219 1.34 -13.90 10.70
C VAL A 219 2.71 -14.25 10.12
N TYR A 220 3.28 -13.37 9.29
CA TYR A 220 4.57 -13.52 8.63
C TYR A 220 4.74 -14.78 7.76
N ARG A 221 3.64 -15.44 7.36
CA ARG A 221 3.59 -16.48 6.32
C ARG A 221 2.50 -16.18 5.28
N SER A 222 2.51 -16.92 4.17
CA SER A 222 1.49 -16.77 3.11
C SER A 222 0.14 -17.29 3.61
N LEU A 223 -0.94 -16.54 3.39
CA LEU A 223 -2.30 -16.97 3.73
C LEU A 223 -2.87 -17.82 2.61
N VAL A 224 -2.75 -19.15 2.74
CA VAL A 224 -3.33 -20.14 1.84
C VAL A 224 -3.89 -21.27 2.71
N VAL A 225 -5.20 -21.37 2.82
CA VAL A 225 -5.90 -22.38 3.63
C VAL A 225 -6.49 -23.45 2.72
N GLY A 226 -6.12 -24.71 2.92
CA GLY A 226 -6.45 -25.83 2.04
C GLY A 226 -5.43 -26.11 0.93
N GLY A 227 -5.81 -26.95 -0.02
CA GLY A 227 -4.95 -27.47 -1.07
C GLY A 227 -5.49 -28.76 -1.69
N PRO A 228 -4.67 -29.48 -2.47
CA PRO A 228 -5.02 -30.81 -2.96
C PRO A 228 -5.21 -31.81 -1.80
N PRO A 229 -6.30 -32.61 -1.78
CA PRO A 229 -6.49 -33.65 -0.77
C PRO A 229 -5.41 -34.74 -0.89
N PRO A 230 -4.97 -35.36 0.23
CA PRO A 230 -3.82 -36.28 0.23
C PRO A 230 -4.02 -37.49 -0.69
N ASP A 231 -5.24 -38.05 -0.72
CA ASP A 231 -5.56 -39.26 -1.49
C ASP A 231 -6.12 -38.97 -2.89
N ASN A 232 -6.06 -37.71 -3.35
CA ASN A 232 -6.78 -37.16 -4.52
C ASN A 232 -8.31 -37.34 -4.52
N SER A 233 -8.89 -37.82 -3.42
CA SER A 233 -10.32 -38.08 -3.24
C SER A 233 -11.17 -36.83 -3.46
N THR A 234 -12.27 -36.97 -4.22
CA THR A 234 -13.19 -35.87 -4.54
C THR A 234 -14.41 -35.89 -3.62
N SER A 235 -14.43 -34.99 -2.64
CA SER A 235 -15.58 -34.76 -1.75
C SER A 235 -16.71 -33.94 -2.38
N PHE A 236 -16.67 -33.71 -3.70
CA PHE A 236 -17.43 -32.68 -4.41
C PHE A 236 -18.04 -33.23 -5.72
N PRO A 237 -19.04 -32.55 -6.32
CA PRO A 237 -19.74 -33.05 -7.50
C PRO A 237 -18.81 -33.41 -8.67
N ARG A 238 -19.06 -34.57 -9.29
CA ARG A 238 -18.20 -35.17 -10.34
C ARG A 238 -18.00 -34.26 -11.56
N ASP A 239 -18.91 -33.30 -11.76
CA ASP A 239 -18.92 -32.37 -12.88
C ASP A 239 -17.97 -31.16 -12.69
N ILE A 240 -17.31 -31.02 -11.53
CA ILE A 240 -16.36 -29.94 -11.25
C ILE A 240 -14.91 -30.46 -11.35
N THR A 241 -14.34 -30.44 -12.55
CA THR A 241 -12.91 -30.72 -12.73
C THR A 241 -12.05 -29.52 -12.32
N LEU A 242 -11.16 -29.70 -11.33
CA LEU A 242 -10.23 -28.68 -10.85
C LEU A 242 -8.77 -29.08 -11.09
N VAL A 243 -7.88 -28.09 -11.14
CA VAL A 243 -6.42 -28.33 -11.19
C VAL A 243 -5.97 -29.05 -9.91
N ASN A 244 -5.50 -30.29 -10.06
CA ASN A 244 -5.03 -31.17 -8.98
C ASN A 244 -6.05 -31.38 -7.84
N ASN A 245 -7.36 -31.26 -8.12
CA ASN A 245 -8.43 -31.25 -7.11
C ASN A 245 -8.18 -30.23 -5.96
N ALA A 246 -7.43 -29.16 -6.24
CA ALA A 246 -6.97 -28.20 -5.25
C ALA A 246 -8.07 -27.19 -4.90
N ILE A 247 -8.47 -27.16 -3.62
CA ILE A 247 -9.55 -26.32 -3.12
C ILE A 247 -9.05 -25.49 -1.93
N TYR A 248 -9.44 -24.21 -1.94
CA TYR A 248 -8.95 -23.21 -0.99
C TYR A 248 -10.12 -22.46 -0.35
N ARG A 249 -9.97 -22.14 0.95
CA ARG A 249 -10.89 -21.28 1.70
C ARG A 249 -10.82 -19.85 1.12
N SER A 250 -11.95 -19.15 0.96
CA SER A 250 -11.98 -17.90 0.19
C SER A 250 -11.19 -16.71 0.76
N ASP A 251 -10.77 -16.77 2.03
CA ASP A 251 -9.82 -15.83 2.64
C ASP A 251 -8.35 -16.07 2.19
N SER A 252 -8.08 -17.18 1.51
CA SER A 252 -6.78 -17.47 0.90
C SER A 252 -6.41 -16.45 -0.17
N PHE A 253 -5.17 -15.99 -0.15
CA PHE A 253 -4.60 -15.17 -1.20
C PHE A 253 -4.60 -15.94 -2.54
N ILE A 254 -5.41 -15.48 -3.51
CA ILE A 254 -5.71 -16.17 -4.77
C ILE A 254 -4.44 -16.45 -5.58
N CYS A 255 -3.50 -15.51 -5.62
CA CYS A 255 -2.27 -15.65 -6.39
C CYS A 255 -1.27 -16.67 -5.81
N PRO A 256 -0.95 -16.65 -4.50
CA PRO A 256 -0.32 -17.76 -3.80
C PRO A 256 -1.05 -19.11 -3.97
N ALA A 257 -2.37 -19.16 -3.82
CA ALA A 257 -3.13 -20.40 -3.99
C ALA A 257 -2.99 -20.98 -5.42
N ALA A 258 -2.99 -20.13 -6.45
CA ALA A 258 -2.77 -20.53 -7.84
C ALA A 258 -1.35 -21.07 -8.10
N ILE A 259 -0.34 -20.53 -7.43
CA ILE A 259 1.04 -21.04 -7.48
C ILE A 259 1.13 -22.38 -6.72
N HIS A 260 0.56 -22.46 -5.51
CA HIS A 260 0.53 -23.68 -4.69
C HIS A 260 -0.14 -24.84 -5.43
N ALA A 261 -1.28 -24.60 -6.10
CA ALA A 261 -1.98 -25.55 -6.96
C ALA A 261 -1.16 -26.04 -8.16
N GLY A 262 -0.10 -25.34 -8.55
CA GLY A 262 0.64 -25.57 -9.80
C GLY A 262 -0.04 -25.01 -11.05
N PHE A 263 -1.02 -24.11 -10.88
CA PHE A 263 -1.75 -23.48 -12.00
C PHE A 263 -0.98 -22.29 -12.60
N LEU A 264 -0.26 -21.53 -11.77
CA LEU A 264 0.54 -20.36 -12.20
C LEU A 264 2.03 -20.49 -11.84
N SER A 265 2.86 -19.86 -12.67
CA SER A 265 4.31 -19.78 -12.44
C SER A 265 4.67 -18.75 -11.36
N PRO A 266 5.53 -19.10 -10.38
CA PRO A 266 5.95 -18.16 -9.34
C PRO A 266 6.79 -16.98 -9.85
N THR A 267 7.40 -17.08 -11.04
CA THR A 267 8.36 -16.09 -11.59
C THR A 267 7.83 -15.25 -12.75
N THR A 268 6.82 -15.73 -13.48
CA THR A 268 6.23 -15.03 -14.63
C THR A 268 4.79 -14.56 -14.41
N GLY A 269 4.15 -14.98 -13.31
CA GLY A 269 2.73 -14.73 -13.06
C GLY A 269 1.85 -15.40 -14.13
N GLY A 270 0.64 -14.88 -14.33
CA GLY A 270 -0.26 -15.32 -15.38
C GLY A 270 -1.72 -15.00 -15.07
N CYS A 271 -2.64 -15.64 -15.80
CA CYS A 271 -4.07 -15.46 -15.67
C CYS A 271 -4.83 -16.72 -16.12
N GLY A 272 -6.05 -16.85 -15.63
CA GLY A 272 -6.96 -17.94 -15.93
C GLY A 272 -8.27 -17.76 -15.16
N VAL A 273 -8.99 -18.85 -14.89
CA VAL A 273 -10.29 -18.80 -14.20
C VAL A 273 -10.24 -19.55 -12.88
N LEU A 274 -10.75 -18.91 -11.82
CA LEU A 274 -11.17 -19.60 -10.61
C LEU A 274 -12.69 -19.82 -10.64
N LYS A 275 -13.15 -20.95 -10.08
CA LYS A 275 -14.56 -21.28 -9.89
C LYS A 275 -14.84 -21.43 -8.41
N LEU A 276 -15.96 -20.88 -7.94
CA LEU A 276 -16.47 -21.09 -6.59
C LEU A 276 -17.14 -22.47 -6.46
N THR A 277 -16.82 -23.20 -5.40
CA THR A 277 -17.27 -24.59 -5.18
C THR A 277 -18.22 -24.76 -4.00
N GLY A 278 -18.63 -23.68 -3.35
CA GLY A 278 -19.61 -23.70 -2.25
C GLY A 278 -19.00 -23.97 -0.89
N GLU A 279 -19.75 -24.68 -0.04
CA GLU A 279 -19.31 -25.07 1.30
C GLU A 279 -18.55 -26.39 1.25
N GLN A 280 -17.41 -26.47 1.95
CA GLN A 280 -16.61 -27.70 2.05
C GLN A 280 -16.26 -27.92 3.52
N SER A 281 -16.21 -29.19 3.96
CA SER A 281 -16.14 -29.59 5.38
C SER A 281 -14.73 -29.71 5.98
N HIS A 282 -13.67 -29.76 5.16
CA HIS A 282 -12.31 -30.02 5.63
C HIS A 282 -11.25 -29.53 4.63
N PHE A 283 -10.16 -28.95 5.14
CA PHE A 283 -9.06 -28.38 4.35
C PHE A 283 -7.71 -28.95 4.80
N ALA A 284 -7.05 -29.70 3.92
CA ALA A 284 -5.74 -30.29 4.19
C ALA A 284 -4.58 -29.28 4.01
N SER A 285 -3.56 -29.37 4.88
CA SER A 285 -2.26 -28.72 4.69
C SER A 285 -1.39 -29.52 3.71
N SER A 286 -0.65 -28.83 2.84
CA SER A 286 0.45 -29.44 2.08
C SER A 286 1.50 -28.39 1.73
N THR A 287 2.72 -28.82 1.37
CA THR A 287 3.77 -27.89 0.87
C THR A 287 4.03 -28.14 -0.61
N ARG A 288 3.68 -27.17 -1.46
CA ARG A 288 3.83 -27.27 -2.93
C ARG A 288 4.35 -25.95 -3.51
N HIS A 289 5.22 -26.04 -4.52
CA HIS A 289 5.77 -24.91 -5.26
C HIS A 289 6.44 -23.80 -4.40
N GLY A 290 6.97 -24.17 -3.22
CA GLY A 290 7.60 -23.24 -2.28
C GLY A 290 6.64 -22.52 -1.33
N ILE A 291 5.35 -22.91 -1.32
CA ILE A 291 4.32 -22.41 -0.40
C ILE A 291 3.89 -23.58 0.49
N GLU A 292 3.82 -23.35 1.79
CA GLU A 292 3.16 -24.22 2.77
C GLU A 292 1.73 -23.73 2.97
N SER A 293 0.74 -24.60 2.81
CA SER A 293 -0.67 -24.28 3.05
C SER A 293 -1.13 -24.71 4.44
N ILE A 294 -2.23 -24.10 4.90
CA ILE A 294 -2.72 -24.16 6.27
C ILE A 294 -3.91 -25.13 6.30
N SER A 295 -3.89 -26.06 7.25
CA SER A 295 -5.02 -26.96 7.51
C SER A 295 -6.13 -26.24 8.25
N PHE A 296 -7.38 -26.51 7.90
CA PHE A 296 -8.55 -26.08 8.66
C PHE A 296 -9.52 -27.27 8.76
N PRO A 297 -9.65 -27.93 9.93
CA PRO A 297 -10.39 -29.19 10.06
C PRO A 297 -11.89 -28.95 10.29
N SER A 298 -12.49 -27.98 9.61
CA SER A 298 -13.91 -27.66 9.74
C SER A 298 -14.46 -26.99 8.48
N TYR A 299 -15.76 -26.73 8.48
CA TYR A 299 -16.48 -26.21 7.33
C TYR A 299 -16.31 -24.70 7.12
N PHE A 300 -16.35 -24.28 5.87
CA PHE A 300 -16.39 -22.88 5.49
C PHE A 300 -17.28 -22.67 4.25
N PRO A 301 -18.19 -21.66 4.23
CA PRO A 301 -19.31 -21.60 3.28
C PRO A 301 -18.95 -21.16 1.86
N GLN A 302 -17.72 -20.68 1.63
CA GLN A 302 -17.25 -20.27 0.31
C GLN A 302 -15.80 -20.70 0.07
N THR A 303 -15.61 -21.50 -0.97
CA THR A 303 -14.28 -21.94 -1.41
C THR A 303 -14.11 -21.79 -2.91
N PHE A 304 -12.86 -21.82 -3.37
CA PHE A 304 -12.54 -21.78 -4.79
C PHE A 304 -11.49 -22.81 -5.20
N GLY A 305 -11.52 -23.16 -6.48
CA GLY A 305 -10.48 -23.90 -7.18
C GLY A 305 -10.23 -23.31 -8.58
N PHE A 306 -9.24 -23.83 -9.29
CA PHE A 306 -8.83 -23.34 -10.62
C PHE A 306 -9.29 -24.27 -11.73
N ILE A 307 -9.83 -23.71 -12.83
CA ILE A 307 -10.36 -24.50 -13.95
C ILE A 307 -9.19 -24.92 -14.88
N PRO A 308 -8.96 -26.23 -15.11
CA PRO A 308 -7.94 -26.72 -16.04
C PRO A 308 -8.09 -26.15 -17.46
N GLY A 309 -6.97 -26.00 -18.17
CA GLY A 309 -6.97 -25.49 -19.54
C GLY A 309 -7.23 -23.98 -19.70
N THR A 310 -7.69 -23.27 -18.66
CA THR A 310 -7.96 -21.82 -18.74
C THR A 310 -6.73 -20.93 -18.58
N HIS A 311 -5.55 -21.50 -18.29
CA HIS A 311 -4.30 -20.75 -18.16
C HIS A 311 -3.85 -20.15 -19.51
N ALA A 312 -3.78 -18.82 -19.58
CA ALA A 312 -3.38 -18.08 -20.79
C ALA A 312 -1.95 -17.51 -20.68
N GLN A 313 -1.32 -17.20 -21.82
CA GLN A 313 0.07 -16.68 -21.90
C GLN A 313 0.17 -15.17 -21.62
N CYS A 314 -0.39 -14.75 -20.49
CA CYS A 314 -0.57 -13.36 -20.06
C CYS A 314 0.49 -12.96 -19.02
N HIS A 315 1.77 -13.11 -19.36
CA HIS A 315 2.89 -12.91 -18.46
C HIS A 315 3.03 -11.46 -17.94
N ASP A 316 3.62 -11.32 -16.75
CA ASP A 316 4.00 -10.04 -16.15
C ASP A 316 5.27 -9.51 -16.83
N LEU A 317 5.16 -8.40 -17.58
CA LEU A 317 6.26 -7.82 -18.35
C LEU A 317 6.93 -6.63 -17.63
N ARG A 318 6.77 -6.49 -16.30
CA ARG A 318 7.41 -5.39 -15.54
C ARG A 318 8.92 -5.32 -15.70
N TRP A 319 9.59 -6.48 -15.79
CA TRP A 319 11.04 -6.57 -15.90
C TRP A 319 11.55 -6.18 -17.30
N PRO A 320 10.95 -6.67 -18.41
CA PRO A 320 11.14 -6.08 -19.74
C PRO A 320 10.88 -4.57 -19.79
N ALA A 321 9.78 -4.07 -19.21
CA ALA A 321 9.45 -2.65 -19.18
C ALA A 321 10.52 -1.83 -18.43
N LEU A 322 10.96 -2.33 -17.28
CA LEU A 322 12.07 -1.74 -16.52
C LEU A 322 13.36 -1.73 -17.33
N GLY A 323 13.70 -2.81 -18.04
CA GLY A 323 14.88 -2.88 -18.90
C GLY A 323 14.88 -1.80 -19.99
N VAL A 324 13.73 -1.57 -20.63
CA VAL A 324 13.53 -0.46 -21.58
C VAL A 324 13.75 0.90 -20.88
N SER A 325 13.05 1.15 -19.77
CA SER A 325 13.14 2.43 -19.04
C SER A 325 14.55 2.70 -18.49
N VAL A 326 15.26 1.69 -17.99
CA VAL A 326 16.66 1.80 -17.53
C VAL A 326 17.60 2.08 -18.71
N ALA A 327 17.43 1.43 -19.86
CA ALA A 327 18.26 1.69 -21.04
C ALA A 327 18.10 3.12 -21.57
N PHE A 328 16.86 3.59 -21.72
CA PHE A 328 16.57 4.95 -22.21
C PHE A 328 17.02 6.04 -21.21
N THR A 329 16.80 5.85 -19.91
CA THR A 329 17.30 6.78 -18.87
C THR A 329 18.82 6.80 -18.80
N THR A 330 19.49 5.65 -18.92
CA THR A 330 20.96 5.54 -18.96
C THR A 330 21.55 6.25 -20.18
N LEU A 331 20.99 6.02 -21.37
CA LEU A 331 21.39 6.71 -22.60
C LEU A 331 21.23 8.23 -22.44
N LEU A 332 20.05 8.70 -22.02
CA LEU A 332 19.82 10.12 -21.82
C LEU A 332 20.76 10.72 -20.76
N SER A 333 21.00 10.00 -19.67
CA SER A 333 21.93 10.40 -18.62
C SER A 333 23.34 10.62 -19.15
N LEU A 334 23.90 9.64 -19.86
CA LEU A 334 25.27 9.72 -20.37
C LEU A 334 25.44 10.88 -21.36
N PHE A 335 24.44 11.14 -22.20
CA PHE A 335 24.55 12.09 -23.32
C PHE A 335 23.99 13.51 -23.02
N THR A 336 23.56 13.84 -21.79
CA THR A 336 23.03 15.18 -21.47
C THR A 336 23.80 15.94 -20.38
N LEU A 337 24.28 17.14 -20.73
CA LEU A 337 24.83 18.12 -19.78
C LEU A 337 23.77 19.03 -19.15
N SER A 338 22.53 19.04 -19.64
CA SER A 338 21.49 19.94 -19.14
C SER A 338 20.83 19.37 -17.88
N PRO A 339 20.93 20.04 -16.70
CA PRO A 339 20.26 19.57 -15.49
C PRO A 339 18.75 19.48 -15.64
N LEU A 340 18.15 20.34 -16.48
CA LEU A 340 16.71 20.37 -16.73
C LEU A 340 16.25 19.11 -17.48
N VAL A 341 16.89 18.82 -18.62
CA VAL A 341 16.61 17.62 -19.43
C VAL A 341 16.92 16.35 -18.66
N PHE A 342 18.03 16.34 -17.91
CA PHE A 342 18.38 15.21 -17.06
C PHE A 342 17.29 14.95 -16.00
N PHE A 343 16.94 15.95 -15.19
CA PHE A 343 16.04 15.71 -14.06
C PHE A 343 14.63 15.34 -14.54
N TRP A 344 14.03 16.15 -15.42
CA TRP A 344 12.61 15.99 -15.76
C TRP A 344 12.32 14.73 -16.55
N SER A 345 13.17 14.35 -17.50
CA SER A 345 12.99 13.11 -18.24
C SER A 345 13.15 11.89 -17.35
N ASN A 346 14.20 11.85 -16.51
CA ASN A 346 14.38 10.72 -15.58
C ASN A 346 13.26 10.67 -14.54
N PHE A 347 12.87 11.79 -13.94
CA PHE A 347 11.75 11.88 -12.99
C PHE A 347 10.44 11.36 -13.59
N THR A 348 10.11 11.79 -14.81
CA THR A 348 8.89 11.36 -15.51
C THR A 348 8.93 9.86 -15.86
N ILE A 349 10.06 9.36 -16.37
CA ILE A 349 10.21 7.93 -16.71
C ILE A 349 10.15 7.06 -15.44
N LEU A 350 10.84 7.46 -14.36
CA LEU A 350 10.76 6.78 -13.06
C LEU A 350 9.31 6.75 -12.56
N PHE A 351 8.59 7.88 -12.62
CA PHE A 351 7.22 7.99 -12.14
C PHE A 351 6.26 7.06 -12.89
N PHE A 352 6.23 7.12 -14.23
CA PHE A 352 5.33 6.27 -15.01
C PHE A 352 5.76 4.79 -15.02
N GLN A 353 7.07 4.49 -14.95
CA GLN A 353 7.55 3.12 -14.74
C GLN A 353 7.03 2.53 -13.42
N THR A 354 7.12 3.27 -12.31
CA THR A 354 6.65 2.77 -11.02
C THR A 354 5.12 2.72 -10.98
N ALA A 355 4.42 3.78 -11.39
CA ALA A 355 2.95 3.86 -11.34
C ALA A 355 2.21 2.87 -12.25
N LEU A 356 2.81 2.46 -13.39
CA LEU A 356 2.14 1.61 -14.39
C LEU A 356 2.70 0.18 -14.51
N ALA A 357 3.91 -0.10 -14.00
CA ALA A 357 4.57 -1.40 -14.21
C ALA A 357 5.29 -1.98 -12.96
N SER A 358 6.19 -1.24 -12.32
CA SER A 358 7.06 -1.80 -11.27
C SER A 358 6.41 -1.86 -9.88
N ASP A 359 5.61 -0.85 -9.50
CA ASP A 359 4.83 -0.83 -8.26
C ASP A 359 3.46 -0.14 -8.45
N PRO A 360 2.61 -0.64 -9.38
CA PRO A 360 1.33 -0.03 -9.68
C PRO A 360 0.31 -0.21 -8.54
N PRO A 361 -0.45 0.85 -8.15
CA PRO A 361 -1.56 0.78 -7.18
C PRO A 361 -2.50 -0.42 -7.34
N ASN A 362 -3.14 -0.85 -6.25
CA ASN A 362 -4.13 -1.94 -6.24
C ASN A 362 -5.42 -1.47 -6.92
N LEU A 363 -5.51 -1.66 -8.25
CA LEU A 363 -6.65 -1.30 -9.08
C LEU A 363 -6.95 -2.41 -10.07
N THR A 364 -8.24 -2.72 -10.20
CA THR A 364 -8.80 -3.85 -10.95
C THR A 364 -8.69 -3.69 -12.46
N THR A 365 -8.81 -2.47 -12.98
CA THR A 365 -8.62 -2.15 -14.41
C THR A 365 -7.36 -1.31 -14.67
N TYR A 366 -6.91 -1.31 -15.93
CA TYR A 366 -5.78 -0.50 -16.36
C TYR A 366 -6.15 0.96 -16.67
N HIS A 367 -7.42 1.26 -16.96
CA HIS A 367 -7.86 2.63 -17.24
C HIS A 367 -7.88 3.48 -15.96
N ASP A 368 -8.33 2.90 -14.84
CA ASP A 368 -8.28 3.53 -13.52
C ASP A 368 -6.83 3.79 -13.10
N LEU A 369 -5.93 2.85 -13.43
CA LEU A 369 -4.49 2.96 -13.15
C LEU A 369 -3.85 4.14 -13.92
N LEU A 370 -4.21 4.34 -15.20
CA LEU A 370 -3.80 5.52 -15.96
C LEU A 370 -4.37 6.81 -15.37
N SER A 371 -5.67 6.85 -15.07
CA SER A 371 -6.35 8.00 -14.46
C SER A 371 -5.68 8.43 -13.16
N LEU A 372 -5.48 7.48 -12.24
CA LEU A 372 -4.82 7.71 -10.95
C LEU A 372 -3.35 8.13 -11.10
N ALA A 373 -2.62 7.57 -12.06
CA ALA A 373 -1.24 7.97 -12.34
C ALA A 373 -1.15 9.43 -12.81
N PHE A 374 -2.01 9.87 -13.75
CA PHE A 374 -2.03 11.26 -14.19
C PHE A 374 -2.49 12.22 -13.08
N GLY A 375 -3.50 11.86 -12.30
CA GLY A 375 -3.95 12.66 -11.14
C GLY A 375 -2.85 12.84 -10.09
N ARG A 376 -2.04 11.80 -9.83
CA ARG A 376 -0.89 11.87 -8.92
C ARG A 376 0.32 12.60 -9.52
N PHE A 377 0.49 12.60 -10.84
CA PHE A 377 1.66 13.17 -11.50
C PHE A 377 1.77 14.69 -11.36
N LEU A 378 0.66 15.44 -11.46
CA LEU A 378 0.74 16.92 -11.44
C LEU A 378 1.22 17.47 -10.08
N PRO A 379 0.71 17.05 -8.91
CA PRO A 379 1.27 17.46 -7.62
C PRO A 379 2.68 16.89 -7.39
N ALA A 380 2.98 15.67 -7.87
CA ALA A 380 4.33 15.11 -7.82
C ALA A 380 5.33 15.97 -8.61
N ALA A 381 4.94 16.48 -9.77
CA ALA A 381 5.72 17.40 -10.58
C ALA A 381 5.92 18.74 -9.88
N PHE A 382 4.95 19.29 -9.15
CA PHE A 382 5.16 20.49 -8.33
C PHE A 382 6.24 20.28 -7.26
N CYS A 383 6.18 19.19 -6.49
CA CYS A 383 7.23 18.82 -5.54
C CYS A 383 8.59 18.57 -6.24
N GLY A 384 8.57 17.93 -7.41
CA GLY A 384 9.72 17.73 -8.28
C GLY A 384 10.34 19.03 -8.77
N TRP A 385 9.54 20.06 -9.08
CA TRP A 385 10.01 21.39 -9.45
C TRP A 385 10.70 22.10 -8.28
N VAL A 386 10.12 22.06 -7.07
CA VAL A 386 10.75 22.62 -5.86
C VAL A 386 12.08 21.94 -5.60
N THR A 387 12.10 20.60 -5.58
CA THR A 387 13.29 19.77 -5.40
C THR A 387 14.35 20.10 -6.46
N TYR A 388 13.97 20.15 -7.74
CA TYR A 388 14.85 20.56 -8.83
C TYR A 388 15.44 21.95 -8.61
N ARG A 389 14.58 22.93 -8.30
CA ARG A 389 14.91 24.36 -8.26
C ARG A 389 15.88 24.72 -7.13
N TYR A 390 15.85 23.99 -6.02
CA TYR A 390 16.60 24.29 -4.81
C TYR A 390 17.66 23.24 -4.42
N THR A 391 17.54 21.97 -4.84
CA THR A 391 18.52 20.91 -4.52
C THR A 391 19.24 20.41 -5.78
N VAL A 392 18.54 19.72 -6.69
CA VAL A 392 19.16 18.96 -7.80
C VAL A 392 19.92 19.86 -8.77
N ARG A 393 19.35 21.03 -9.13
CA ARG A 393 20.01 21.98 -10.03
C ARG A 393 21.38 22.43 -9.50
N ARG A 394 21.58 22.51 -8.17
CA ARG A 394 22.88 22.88 -7.57
C ARG A 394 23.89 21.75 -7.71
N SER A 395 23.48 20.50 -7.50
CA SER A 395 24.35 19.32 -7.62
C SER A 395 24.80 19.07 -9.07
N LEU A 396 23.93 19.31 -10.05
CA LEU A 396 24.17 18.96 -11.46
C LEU A 396 24.73 20.10 -12.34
N LEU A 397 24.64 21.36 -11.94
CA LEU A 397 25.09 22.48 -12.78
C LEU A 397 26.60 22.41 -13.01
N GLY A 398 27.00 22.30 -14.28
CA GLY A 398 28.42 22.17 -14.68
C GLY A 398 29.03 20.78 -14.43
N LEU A 399 28.24 19.77 -14.03
CA LEU A 399 28.74 18.43 -13.76
C LEU A 399 29.12 17.70 -15.06
N THR A 400 30.43 17.61 -15.34
CA THR A 400 30.96 16.96 -16.54
C THR A 400 31.22 15.45 -16.40
N ALA A 401 31.12 14.90 -15.19
CA ALA A 401 31.31 13.47 -14.90
C ALA A 401 30.07 12.63 -15.25
N GLN A 402 29.89 12.29 -16.54
CA GLN A 402 28.64 11.65 -17.02
C GLN A 402 28.44 10.24 -16.49
N VAL A 403 29.49 9.42 -16.40
CA VAL A 403 29.38 8.04 -15.90
C VAL A 403 29.12 8.06 -14.39
N GLU A 404 29.80 8.93 -13.63
CA GLU A 404 29.56 9.07 -12.19
C GLU A 404 28.15 9.57 -11.88
N LYS A 405 27.64 10.56 -12.62
CA LYS A 405 26.25 11.02 -12.52
C LYS A 405 25.27 9.88 -12.81
N THR A 406 25.55 9.05 -13.82
CA THR A 406 24.70 7.92 -14.21
C THR A 406 24.68 6.83 -13.13
N VAL A 407 25.85 6.39 -12.65
CA VAL A 407 25.95 5.33 -11.64
C VAL A 407 25.45 5.80 -10.27
N LEU A 408 25.87 6.98 -9.80
CA LEU A 408 25.54 7.45 -8.45
C LEU A 408 24.13 8.03 -8.36
N TRP A 409 23.74 8.92 -9.27
CA TRP A 409 22.42 9.58 -9.18
C TRP A 409 21.32 8.73 -9.79
N LEU A 410 21.44 8.33 -11.07
CA LEU A 410 20.38 7.58 -11.74
C LEU A 410 20.28 6.13 -11.21
N GLY A 411 21.41 5.47 -10.95
CA GLY A 411 21.42 4.14 -10.32
C GLY A 411 20.72 4.14 -8.95
N ALA A 412 21.01 5.12 -8.09
CA ALA A 412 20.33 5.25 -6.80
C ALA A 412 18.85 5.63 -6.94
N ALA A 413 18.49 6.45 -7.93
CA ALA A 413 17.08 6.78 -8.22
C ALA A 413 16.27 5.55 -8.66
N TRP A 414 16.86 4.65 -9.45
CA TRP A 414 16.24 3.36 -9.75
C TRP A 414 16.11 2.46 -8.51
N VAL A 415 17.13 2.41 -7.65
CA VAL A 415 17.08 1.65 -6.38
C VAL A 415 15.97 2.15 -5.44
N GLY A 416 15.77 3.47 -5.34
CA GLY A 416 14.67 4.07 -4.57
C GLY A 416 13.29 3.92 -5.21
N ALA A 417 13.20 4.00 -6.54
CA ALA A 417 11.93 3.84 -7.27
C ALA A 417 11.40 2.38 -7.23
N LEU A 418 12.28 1.42 -6.95
CA LEU A 418 12.01 -0.01 -6.77
C LEU A 418 12.02 -0.42 -5.28
N ASN A 419 11.52 0.46 -4.39
CA ASN A 419 11.49 0.25 -2.93
C ASN A 419 10.94 -1.13 -2.53
N ASN A 420 9.85 -1.54 -3.18
CA ASN A 420 9.17 -2.84 -3.06
C ASN A 420 10.04 -4.07 -3.39
N HIS A 421 11.18 -3.86 -4.03
CA HIS A 421 12.15 -4.90 -4.37
C HIS A 421 13.52 -4.71 -3.69
N THR A 422 13.76 -3.56 -3.05
CA THR A 422 15.04 -3.18 -2.44
C THR A 422 14.94 -3.07 -0.91
N PHE A 423 14.26 -2.06 -0.37
CA PHE A 423 14.24 -1.75 1.06
C PHE A 423 13.10 -2.41 1.83
N ASP A 424 11.95 -2.69 1.18
CA ASP A 424 10.80 -3.31 1.86
C ASP A 424 11.06 -4.78 2.29
N LYS A 425 12.20 -5.36 1.87
CA LYS A 425 12.69 -6.67 2.32
C LYS A 425 13.51 -6.61 3.62
N ILE A 426 13.79 -5.41 4.14
CA ILE A 426 14.47 -5.23 5.43
C ILE A 426 13.40 -5.43 6.54
N PRO A 427 13.66 -6.24 7.59
CA PRO A 427 12.69 -6.54 8.65
C PRO A 427 12.47 -5.36 9.62
N ILE A 428 12.01 -4.23 9.09
CA ILE A 428 11.70 -2.98 9.81
C ILE A 428 10.42 -2.31 9.29
N GLN A 429 9.59 -3.03 8.51
CA GLN A 429 8.35 -2.51 7.90
C GLN A 429 7.39 -1.92 8.95
N ARG A 430 7.40 -2.47 10.16
CA ARG A 430 6.67 -1.99 11.34
C ARG A 430 7.66 -1.81 12.48
N LEU A 431 7.60 -0.68 13.17
CA LEU A 431 8.48 -0.34 14.30
C LEU A 431 7.81 -0.60 15.65
N THR A 432 6.81 -1.49 15.72
CA THR A 432 6.13 -1.80 16.98
C THR A 432 7.04 -2.65 17.90
N PRO A 433 6.88 -2.55 19.23
CA PRO A 433 7.59 -3.43 20.17
C PRO A 433 7.22 -4.92 20.05
N HIS A 434 6.21 -5.29 19.27
CA HIS A 434 5.89 -6.70 18.96
C HIS A 434 6.67 -7.16 17.73
N ASP A 435 6.54 -6.44 16.61
CA ASP A 435 7.14 -6.81 15.32
C ASP A 435 8.66 -6.88 15.38
N LEU A 436 9.30 -5.95 16.10
CA LEU A 436 10.75 -5.93 16.32
C LEU A 436 11.26 -7.13 17.15
N ARG A 437 10.37 -7.88 17.83
CA ARG A 437 10.69 -9.13 18.54
C ARG A 437 10.27 -10.38 17.75
N ALA A 438 9.21 -10.31 16.96
CA ALA A 438 8.75 -11.41 16.11
C ALA A 438 9.64 -11.63 14.88
N GLN A 439 10.15 -10.56 14.25
CA GLN A 439 10.93 -10.67 13.02
C GLN A 439 12.44 -10.90 13.30
N PRO A 440 13.03 -12.02 12.82
CA PRO A 440 14.44 -12.31 13.04
C PRO A 440 15.33 -11.29 12.31
N GLY A 441 16.24 -10.65 13.04
CA GLY A 441 17.17 -9.65 12.50
C GLY A 441 16.63 -8.20 12.48
N ALA A 442 15.40 -7.94 12.92
CA ALA A 442 14.82 -6.60 12.95
C ALA A 442 15.63 -5.57 13.76
N ILE A 443 16.00 -5.93 14.99
CA ILE A 443 16.77 -5.06 15.90
C ILE A 443 18.15 -4.66 15.32
N PRO A 444 19.02 -5.58 14.87
CA PRO A 444 20.30 -5.19 14.28
C PRO A 444 20.14 -4.42 12.95
N ALA A 445 19.12 -4.72 12.14
CA ALA A 445 18.81 -3.95 10.94
C ALA A 445 18.44 -2.49 11.28
N LEU A 446 17.55 -2.29 12.26
CA LEU A 446 17.15 -0.96 12.75
C LEU A 446 18.35 -0.16 13.27
N ILE A 447 19.21 -0.78 14.09
CA ILE A 447 20.43 -0.15 14.62
C ILE A 447 21.36 0.26 13.47
N ALA A 448 21.59 -0.62 12.48
CA ALA A 448 22.44 -0.33 11.33
C ALA A 448 21.89 0.83 10.48
N VAL A 449 20.58 0.89 10.26
CA VAL A 449 19.92 1.97 9.52
C VAL A 449 20.04 3.31 10.26
N VAL A 450 19.73 3.33 11.56
CA VAL A 450 19.81 4.55 12.39
C VAL A 450 21.24 5.10 12.46
N LEU A 451 22.24 4.24 12.69
CA LEU A 451 23.65 4.64 12.70
C LEU A 451 24.11 5.15 11.32
N THR A 452 23.64 4.53 10.23
CA THR A 452 23.95 4.97 8.86
C THR A 452 23.37 6.35 8.58
N ILE A 453 22.10 6.59 8.91
CA ILE A 453 21.44 7.89 8.74
C ILE A 453 22.12 8.96 9.60
N PHE A 454 22.50 8.65 10.84
CA PHE A 454 23.24 9.56 11.73
C PHE A 454 24.60 9.94 11.15
N CYS A 455 25.39 8.98 10.68
CA CYS A 455 26.68 9.25 10.03
C CYS A 455 26.54 10.08 8.74
N ILE A 456 25.50 9.83 7.94
CA ILE A 456 25.16 10.66 6.76
C ILE A 456 24.82 12.09 7.19
N ALA A 457 23.98 12.27 8.22
CA ALA A 457 23.59 13.57 8.73
C ALA A 457 24.79 14.39 9.25
N LEU A 458 25.71 13.76 9.99
CA LEU A 458 26.97 14.38 10.41
C LEU A 458 27.84 14.79 9.21
N GLY A 459 27.98 13.92 8.20
CA GLY A 459 28.72 14.21 6.98
C GLY A 459 28.14 15.40 6.19
N GLN A 460 26.82 15.47 6.06
CA GLN A 460 26.15 16.58 5.38
C GLN A 460 26.17 17.87 6.21
N ALA A 461 26.05 17.80 7.53
CA ALA A 461 26.24 18.96 8.41
C ALA A 461 27.67 19.53 8.27
N TRP A 462 28.69 18.67 8.22
CA TRP A 462 30.07 19.06 7.95
C TRP A 462 30.23 19.71 6.56
N ALA A 463 29.55 19.19 5.53
CA ALA A 463 29.53 19.79 4.20
C ALA A 463 28.85 21.19 4.19
N PHE A 464 27.72 21.37 4.89
CA PHE A 464 27.06 22.68 5.04
C PHE A 464 27.93 23.69 5.78
N ARG A 465 28.70 23.21 6.77
CA ARG A 465 29.74 24.00 7.44
C ARG A 465 30.80 24.47 6.44
N LEU A 466 31.36 23.58 5.62
CA LEU A 466 32.46 23.90 4.72
C LEU A 466 32.07 24.91 3.64
N GLU A 467 30.83 24.86 3.14
CA GLU A 467 30.30 25.84 2.19
C GLU A 467 29.75 27.13 2.84
N GLY A 468 29.86 27.30 4.16
CA GLY A 468 29.32 28.45 4.89
C GLY A 468 27.78 28.58 4.86
N ARG A 469 27.07 27.49 4.53
CA ARG A 469 25.60 27.44 4.40
C ARG A 469 24.88 26.97 5.67
N MET A 470 25.60 26.37 6.62
CA MET A 470 25.06 25.76 7.84
C MET A 470 23.99 26.61 8.58
N PRO A 471 24.18 27.92 8.86
CA PRO A 471 23.17 28.68 9.61
C PRO A 471 21.80 28.77 8.91
N ARG A 472 21.78 28.79 7.57
CA ARG A 472 20.53 28.81 6.79
C ARG A 472 19.83 27.46 6.80
N TYR A 473 20.59 26.36 6.74
CA TYR A 473 20.01 25.01 6.78
C TYR A 473 19.61 24.60 8.20
N LEU A 474 20.29 25.09 9.24
CA LEU A 474 19.81 24.96 10.63
C LEU A 474 18.47 25.68 10.84
N ALA A 475 18.24 26.84 10.21
CA ALA A 475 16.94 27.49 10.24
C ALA A 475 15.85 26.69 9.50
N VAL A 476 16.14 26.18 8.29
CA VAL A 476 15.20 25.33 7.53
C VAL A 476 14.86 24.04 8.29
N TYR A 477 15.86 23.31 8.78
CA TYR A 477 15.64 22.10 9.57
C TYR A 477 14.99 22.38 10.92
N GLY A 478 15.28 23.53 11.54
CA GLY A 478 14.57 24.01 12.73
C GLY A 478 13.07 24.17 12.47
N ILE A 479 12.67 24.82 11.37
CA ILE A 479 11.26 24.97 10.97
C ILE A 479 10.62 23.59 10.72
N LEU A 480 11.29 22.69 9.99
CA LEU A 480 10.76 21.35 9.70
C LEU A 480 10.56 20.53 10.98
N VAL A 481 11.54 20.53 11.89
CA VAL A 481 11.43 19.84 13.19
C VAL A 481 10.37 20.49 14.08
N SER A 482 10.28 21.82 14.15
CA SER A 482 9.22 22.51 14.89
C SER A 482 7.83 22.18 14.34
N SER A 483 7.67 22.06 13.02
CA SER A 483 6.40 21.67 12.40
C SER A 483 6.01 20.24 12.81
N ILE A 484 6.96 19.30 12.81
CA ILE A 484 6.74 17.91 13.25
C ILE A 484 6.42 17.86 14.76
N LEU A 485 7.06 18.68 15.59
CA LEU A 485 6.77 18.75 17.03
C LEU A 485 5.39 19.35 17.32
N VAL A 486 4.93 20.34 16.54
CA VAL A 486 3.56 20.86 16.62
C VAL A 486 2.54 19.80 16.17
N MET A 487 2.83 19.08 15.08
CA MET A 487 2.00 17.96 14.62
C MET A 487 1.89 16.85 15.67
N LEU A 488 2.98 16.53 16.36
CA LEU A 488 3.03 15.51 17.43
C LEU A 488 2.29 15.94 18.72
N ALA A 489 2.03 17.24 18.90
CA ALA A 489 1.31 17.78 20.05
C ALA A 489 -0.22 17.83 19.85
N LEU A 490 -0.73 17.39 18.69
CA LEU A 490 -2.17 17.35 18.43
C LEU A 490 -2.80 16.07 19.03
N PRO A 491 -3.78 16.18 19.94
CA PRO A 491 -4.44 15.02 20.53
C PRO A 491 -5.30 14.27 19.51
N GLY A 492 -5.47 12.96 19.70
CA GLY A 492 -6.30 12.10 18.84
C GLY A 492 -5.68 11.69 17.49
N LEU A 493 -4.44 12.12 17.20
CA LEU A 493 -3.70 11.78 15.99
C LEU A 493 -2.33 11.19 16.36
N ASN A 494 -1.74 10.38 15.49
CA ASN A 494 -0.33 9.99 15.60
C ASN A 494 0.43 10.22 14.29
N LEU A 495 1.75 10.36 14.42
CA LEU A 495 2.67 10.70 13.35
C LEU A 495 3.08 9.47 12.53
N ARG A 496 2.76 9.44 11.22
CA ARG A 496 3.18 8.39 10.27
C ARG A 496 4.08 8.99 9.19
N ILE A 497 5.39 8.78 9.32
CA ILE A 497 6.36 9.27 8.34
C ILE A 497 6.53 8.25 7.21
N HIS A 498 5.68 8.34 6.19
CA HIS A 498 5.88 7.66 4.91
C HIS A 498 7.24 8.00 4.28
N HIS A 499 7.82 7.06 3.53
CA HIS A 499 9.14 7.22 2.89
C HIS A 499 9.22 8.40 1.92
N TYR A 500 8.11 8.80 1.29
CA TYR A 500 8.07 10.02 0.48
C TYR A 500 8.19 11.30 1.32
N ILE A 501 7.63 11.33 2.53
CA ILE A 501 7.76 12.46 3.47
C ILE A 501 9.21 12.54 3.95
N LEU A 502 9.79 11.39 4.34
CA LEU A 502 11.20 11.28 4.71
C LEU A 502 12.13 11.76 3.57
N ALA A 503 11.81 11.41 2.32
CA ALA A 503 12.53 11.90 1.15
C ALA A 503 12.47 13.43 1.03
N LEU A 504 11.29 14.04 1.11
CA LEU A 504 11.14 15.51 1.05
C LEU A 504 11.88 16.23 2.20
N LEU A 505 11.88 15.66 3.41
CA LEU A 505 12.62 16.20 4.56
C LEU A 505 14.14 16.12 4.37
N LEU A 506 14.67 15.03 3.80
CA LEU A 506 16.11 14.80 3.66
C LEU A 506 16.71 15.41 2.37
N LEU A 507 15.92 15.59 1.31
CA LEU A 507 16.38 16.13 0.01
C LEU A 507 17.12 17.47 0.10
N PRO A 508 16.68 18.49 0.88
CA PRO A 508 17.42 19.74 1.09
C PRO A 508 18.87 19.51 1.57
N GLY A 509 19.06 18.49 2.41
CA GLY A 509 20.34 18.04 2.96
C GLY A 509 21.34 17.53 1.93
N THR A 510 20.91 17.21 0.71
CA THR A 510 21.76 16.66 -0.37
C THR A 510 22.21 17.71 -1.40
N SER A 511 22.03 19.00 -1.12
CA SER A 511 22.21 20.10 -2.07
C SER A 511 23.69 20.46 -2.39
N PHE A 512 24.55 19.47 -2.64
CA PHE A 512 25.98 19.61 -2.94
C PHE A 512 26.36 18.91 -4.24
N GLN A 513 27.44 19.40 -4.88
CA GLN A 513 28.12 18.69 -5.96
C GLN A 513 29.29 17.87 -5.36
N ASN A 514 28.95 16.81 -4.64
CA ASN A 514 29.90 15.80 -4.16
C ASN A 514 29.31 14.38 -4.33
N ARG A 515 30.18 13.36 -4.38
CA ARG A 515 29.81 11.98 -4.73
C ARG A 515 28.75 11.37 -3.78
N PRO A 516 28.86 11.46 -2.44
CA PRO A 516 27.82 10.96 -1.54
C PRO A 516 26.47 11.66 -1.77
N SER A 517 26.47 12.97 -1.99
CA SER A 517 25.21 13.71 -2.20
C SER A 517 24.52 13.36 -3.52
N LEU A 518 25.25 13.00 -4.57
CA LEU A 518 24.62 12.45 -5.79
C LEU A 518 23.89 11.14 -5.50
N LEU A 519 24.52 10.24 -4.74
CA LEU A 519 23.92 8.95 -4.33
C LEU A 519 22.65 9.16 -3.50
N TYR A 520 22.74 9.96 -2.42
CA TYR A 520 21.59 10.20 -1.54
C TYR A 520 20.47 10.98 -2.24
N GLN A 521 20.81 11.96 -3.08
CA GLN A 521 19.81 12.73 -3.83
C GLN A 521 19.06 11.88 -4.84
N GLY A 522 19.78 11.01 -5.57
CA GLY A 522 19.17 10.02 -6.46
C GLY A 522 18.22 9.11 -5.69
N LEU A 523 18.72 8.47 -4.62
CA LEU A 523 17.95 7.56 -3.76
C LEU A 523 16.66 8.21 -3.24
N LEU A 524 16.74 9.42 -2.67
CA LEU A 524 15.58 10.10 -2.10
C LEU A 524 14.59 10.57 -3.18
N VAL A 525 15.05 10.98 -4.38
CA VAL A 525 14.14 11.21 -5.52
C VAL A 525 13.41 9.92 -5.92
N GLY A 526 14.11 8.78 -5.95
CA GLY A 526 13.50 7.47 -6.20
C GLY A 526 12.44 7.09 -5.17
N LEU A 527 12.76 7.22 -3.87
CA LEU A 527 11.84 6.92 -2.77
C LEU A 527 10.60 7.83 -2.77
N PHE A 528 10.79 9.13 -3.05
CA PHE A 528 9.68 10.06 -3.26
C PHE A 528 8.78 9.62 -4.41
N VAL A 529 9.37 9.27 -5.55
CA VAL A 529 8.64 8.80 -6.73
C VAL A 529 7.87 7.51 -6.42
N ASN A 530 8.48 6.51 -5.77
CA ASN A 530 7.79 5.28 -5.40
C ASN A 530 6.60 5.54 -4.48
N GLY A 531 6.80 6.30 -3.39
CA GLY A 531 5.73 6.56 -2.43
C GLY A 531 4.54 7.29 -3.05
N ILE A 532 4.77 8.36 -3.83
CA ILE A 532 3.68 9.08 -4.49
C ILE A 532 3.04 8.26 -5.62
N ALA A 533 3.81 7.49 -6.40
CA ALA A 533 3.26 6.66 -7.47
C ALA A 533 2.34 5.55 -6.89
N ARG A 534 2.83 4.77 -5.91
CA ARG A 534 2.13 3.61 -5.36
C ARG A 534 1.06 3.99 -4.33
N TRP A 535 1.31 4.95 -3.45
CA TRP A 535 0.41 5.29 -2.33
C TRP A 535 -0.27 6.65 -2.49
N GLY A 536 0.43 7.64 -3.04
CA GLY A 536 -0.06 9.01 -3.20
C GLY A 536 0.38 9.91 -2.05
N PHE A 537 -0.29 11.04 -1.87
CA PHE A 537 -0.03 12.01 -0.80
C PHE A 537 -0.82 11.65 0.46
N ASP A 538 -0.54 10.47 1.02
CA ASP A 538 -1.13 10.01 2.29
C ASP A 538 -0.65 10.88 3.48
N SER A 539 -1.51 11.07 4.48
CA SER A 539 -1.31 12.04 5.55
C SER A 539 -0.04 11.77 6.39
N ILE A 540 0.54 12.86 6.90
CA ILE A 540 1.60 12.85 7.91
C ILE A 540 1.02 12.47 9.29
N LEU A 541 -0.26 12.78 9.51
CA LEU A 541 -1.00 12.52 10.75
C LEU A 541 -2.24 11.66 10.43
N GLN A 542 -2.34 10.51 11.07
CA GLN A 542 -3.46 9.59 10.92
C GLN A 542 -4.10 9.32 12.28
N THR A 543 -5.38 8.97 12.26
CA THR A 543 -6.12 8.52 13.44
C THR A 543 -5.60 7.15 13.92
N PRO A 544 -5.77 6.80 15.21
CA PRO A 544 -5.45 5.47 15.71
C PRO A 544 -6.05 4.33 14.88
N GLY A 545 -7.29 4.47 14.39
CA GLY A 545 -7.96 3.45 13.58
C GLY A 545 -7.25 3.14 12.25
N GLU A 546 -6.79 4.17 11.54
CA GLU A 546 -6.07 4.06 10.26
C GLU A 546 -4.65 3.50 10.43
N LEU A 547 -4.04 3.72 11.60
CA LEU A 547 -2.67 3.30 11.91
C LEU A 547 -2.56 1.81 12.21
N LEU A 548 -3.54 1.23 12.88
CA LEU A 548 -3.56 -0.21 13.17
C LEU A 548 -3.89 -1.05 11.94
N ALA A 549 -4.61 -0.50 10.93
CA ALA A 549 -4.78 -1.11 9.61
C ALA A 549 -5.17 -2.61 9.63
N GLY A 550 -6.13 -2.98 10.49
CA GLY A 550 -6.57 -4.37 10.69
C GLY A 550 -5.80 -5.18 11.73
N ALA A 551 -5.08 -4.53 12.66
CA ALA A 551 -4.46 -5.19 13.80
C ALA A 551 -5.18 -4.88 15.13
N GLN A 552 -5.18 -5.89 16.02
CA GLN A 552 -5.60 -5.86 17.43
C GLN A 552 -5.31 -4.52 18.14
N ARG A 553 -6.36 -3.86 18.64
CA ARG A 553 -6.31 -2.58 19.38
C ARG A 553 -6.13 -2.78 20.89
N GLY A 554 -6.32 -4.00 21.37
CA GLY A 554 -6.50 -4.41 22.75
C GLY A 554 -7.72 -3.76 23.41
N THR A 555 -8.88 -3.77 22.74
CA THR A 555 -10.15 -3.30 23.35
C THR A 555 -10.61 -4.26 24.46
N LEU A 556 -11.64 -3.85 25.20
CA LEU A 556 -12.42 -4.75 26.04
C LEU A 556 -12.97 -5.93 25.22
N LEU A 557 -12.98 -7.12 25.80
CA LEU A 557 -13.51 -8.36 25.22
C LEU A 557 -14.73 -8.86 26.03
N PRO A 558 -15.71 -9.54 25.42
CA PRO A 558 -16.85 -10.10 26.15
C PRO A 558 -16.48 -11.16 27.20
N ASP A 559 -17.10 -11.10 28.39
CA ASP A 559 -17.02 -12.19 29.38
C ASP A 559 -18.05 -13.26 29.01
N VAL A 560 -17.59 -14.28 28.28
CA VAL A 560 -18.45 -15.34 27.74
C VAL A 560 -18.50 -16.50 28.73
N GLN A 561 -19.71 -16.79 29.21
CA GLN A 561 -20.00 -17.88 30.12
C GLN A 561 -20.83 -18.94 29.40
N VAL A 562 -20.48 -20.22 29.54
CA VAL A 562 -21.23 -21.30 28.86
C VAL A 562 -22.34 -21.79 29.78
N MET A 563 -23.58 -21.49 29.39
CA MET A 563 -24.80 -21.78 30.16
C MET A 563 -25.30 -23.22 29.95
N GLY A 564 -24.94 -23.83 28.82
CA GLY A 564 -25.22 -25.24 28.54
C GLY A 564 -24.57 -25.72 27.25
N VAL A 565 -24.13 -26.97 27.24
CA VAL A 565 -23.56 -27.66 26.06
C VAL A 565 -24.28 -28.99 25.89
N GLY A 566 -24.65 -29.32 24.66
CA GLY A 566 -25.00 -30.68 24.25
C GLY A 566 -24.24 -31.06 22.97
N ALA A 567 -24.68 -32.11 22.29
CA ALA A 567 -24.10 -32.49 20.98
C ALA A 567 -24.51 -31.51 19.86
N GLU A 568 -25.79 -31.15 19.79
CA GLU A 568 -26.38 -30.38 18.68
C GLU A 568 -26.60 -28.89 18.95
N LYS A 569 -26.42 -28.43 20.20
CA LYS A 569 -26.51 -27.00 20.53
C LYS A 569 -25.62 -26.60 21.71
N ILE A 570 -25.16 -25.36 21.68
CA ILE A 570 -24.40 -24.70 22.75
C ILE A 570 -25.02 -23.33 23.06
N THR A 571 -25.10 -22.96 24.33
CA THR A 571 -25.71 -21.69 24.78
C THR A 571 -24.74 -20.88 25.61
N PHE A 572 -24.53 -19.64 25.19
CA PHE A 572 -23.61 -18.69 25.80
C PHE A 572 -24.39 -17.57 26.50
N GLY A 573 -24.00 -17.26 27.72
CA GLY A 573 -24.29 -15.99 28.38
C GLY A 573 -23.19 -15.00 28.04
N LEU A 574 -23.57 -13.83 27.54
CA LEU A 574 -22.68 -12.82 26.95
C LEU A 574 -22.60 -11.54 27.78
N GLY A 575 -23.07 -11.60 29.03
CA GLY A 575 -23.02 -10.51 29.99
C GLY A 575 -24.15 -9.50 29.83
N LYS A 576 -23.85 -8.24 30.12
CA LYS A 576 -24.80 -7.12 30.04
C LYS A 576 -24.25 -6.04 29.12
N LEU A 577 -25.13 -5.38 28.38
CA LEU A 577 -24.83 -4.19 27.59
C LEU A 577 -25.54 -2.96 28.19
N PRO A 578 -25.07 -1.74 27.93
CA PRO A 578 -23.81 -1.40 27.27
C PRO A 578 -22.57 -1.60 28.16
N GLN A 579 -21.38 -1.59 27.57
CA GLN A 579 -20.08 -1.67 28.27
C GLN A 579 -19.15 -0.53 27.84
N TYR A 580 -18.55 0.18 28.81
CA TYR A 580 -17.63 1.29 28.50
C TYR A 580 -16.16 0.87 28.63
N ASP A 581 -15.46 0.88 27.50
CA ASP A 581 -14.01 0.66 27.44
C ASP A 581 -13.26 1.98 27.68
N ARG A 582 -12.80 2.15 28.92
CA ARG A 582 -11.98 3.29 29.36
C ARG A 582 -10.62 3.41 28.65
N LYS A 583 -10.12 2.37 27.99
CA LYS A 583 -8.87 2.38 27.22
C LYS A 583 -9.10 2.87 25.79
N ALA A 584 -10.21 2.47 25.18
CA ALA A 584 -10.62 2.92 23.84
C ALA A 584 -11.37 4.27 23.84
N ASP A 585 -11.94 4.66 24.99
CA ASP A 585 -12.93 5.74 25.16
C ASP A 585 -14.18 5.54 24.29
N VAL A 586 -14.66 4.29 24.25
CA VAL A 586 -15.80 3.83 23.46
C VAL A 586 -16.82 3.16 24.37
N THR A 587 -18.10 3.43 24.14
CA THR A 587 -19.21 2.65 24.73
C THR A 587 -19.68 1.64 23.70
N PHE A 588 -19.65 0.37 24.06
CA PHE A 588 -20.14 -0.74 23.27
C PHE A 588 -21.60 -1.03 23.62
N ASP A 589 -22.46 -1.10 22.59
CA ASP A 589 -23.91 -1.25 22.64
C ASP A 589 -24.40 -2.58 22.03
N GLY A 590 -23.53 -3.35 21.37
CA GLY A 590 -23.83 -4.66 20.80
C GLY A 590 -22.73 -5.70 20.96
N ILE A 591 -22.98 -6.92 20.47
CA ILE A 591 -22.02 -8.03 20.40
C ILE A 591 -22.12 -8.70 19.03
N SER A 592 -20.95 -9.04 18.47
CA SER A 592 -20.79 -9.89 17.28
C SER A 592 -20.19 -11.24 17.67
N VAL A 593 -20.60 -12.31 16.98
CA VAL A 593 -20.01 -13.64 17.12
C VAL A 593 -19.62 -14.21 15.76
N LEU A 594 -18.34 -14.57 15.63
CA LEU A 594 -17.82 -15.39 14.55
C LEU A 594 -17.97 -16.87 14.91
N VAL A 595 -18.38 -17.69 13.94
CA VAL A 595 -18.17 -19.15 13.96
C VAL A 595 -17.41 -19.51 12.69
N ASN A 596 -16.29 -20.22 12.82
CA ASN A 596 -15.41 -20.60 11.69
C ASN A 596 -14.98 -19.39 10.83
N ASP A 597 -14.64 -18.28 11.49
CA ASP A 597 -14.23 -17.00 10.87
C ASP A 597 -15.33 -16.33 10.00
N VAL A 598 -16.61 -16.71 10.19
CA VAL A 598 -17.81 -16.12 9.57
C VAL A 598 -18.69 -15.46 10.63
N GLU A 599 -19.12 -14.21 10.44
CA GLU A 599 -20.10 -13.54 11.33
C GLU A 599 -21.45 -14.28 11.28
N ARG A 600 -21.84 -14.96 12.38
CA ARG A 600 -23.08 -15.75 12.45
C ARG A 600 -24.17 -15.10 13.29
N PHE A 601 -23.79 -14.25 14.25
CA PHE A 601 -24.73 -13.51 15.07
C PHE A 601 -24.22 -12.09 15.30
N ARG A 602 -25.17 -11.16 15.37
CA ARG A 602 -25.01 -9.78 15.80
C ARG A 602 -26.29 -9.41 16.53
N GLY A 603 -26.18 -8.86 17.73
CA GLY A 603 -27.32 -8.33 18.48
C GLY A 603 -26.94 -7.15 19.36
N TYR A 604 -27.93 -6.29 19.64
CA TYR A 604 -27.74 -5.05 20.41
C TYR A 604 -28.49 -5.08 21.75
N GLY A 605 -28.03 -4.29 22.71
CA GLY A 605 -28.56 -4.27 24.07
C GLY A 605 -29.93 -3.57 24.22
N ASP A 606 -30.46 -2.98 23.16
CA ASP A 606 -31.76 -2.30 23.08
C ASP A 606 -32.81 -3.05 22.23
N ASP A 607 -32.44 -4.15 21.57
CA ASP A 607 -33.38 -5.04 20.86
C ASP A 607 -33.53 -6.39 21.60
N ASP A 608 -34.60 -6.53 22.38
CA ASP A 608 -34.92 -7.77 23.11
C ASP A 608 -35.17 -8.97 22.18
N SER A 609 -35.40 -8.78 20.87
CA SER A 609 -35.77 -9.87 19.95
C SER A 609 -34.59 -10.74 19.51
N ASP A 610 -33.35 -10.26 19.65
CA ASP A 610 -32.12 -11.02 19.37
C ASP A 610 -31.74 -12.02 20.50
N TRP A 611 -32.43 -11.98 21.66
CA TRP A 611 -31.96 -12.61 22.90
C TRP A 611 -32.96 -13.60 23.52
N GLY A 612 -32.49 -14.80 23.88
CA GLY A 612 -33.32 -15.83 24.53
C GLY A 612 -33.45 -15.72 26.05
N GLY A 613 -33.14 -14.56 26.65
CA GLY A 613 -32.80 -14.42 28.07
C GLY A 613 -33.94 -13.93 28.98
N LEU A 614 -33.91 -14.35 30.25
CA LEU A 614 -34.71 -13.77 31.34
C LEU A 614 -33.83 -12.93 32.27
N GLU A 615 -34.34 -11.78 32.72
CA GLU A 615 -33.73 -10.85 33.68
C GLU A 615 -32.27 -10.41 33.39
N GLY A 616 -32.05 -9.94 32.16
CA GLY A 616 -30.96 -9.00 31.87
C GLY A 616 -29.55 -9.56 31.96
N ASN A 617 -29.36 -10.85 31.65
CA ASN A 617 -28.10 -11.38 31.17
C ASN A 617 -28.35 -11.90 29.75
N LEU A 618 -27.62 -11.39 28.76
CA LEU A 618 -27.91 -11.64 27.36
C LEU A 618 -27.47 -13.05 26.98
N THR A 619 -28.36 -13.84 26.36
CA THR A 619 -28.09 -15.24 26.01
C THR A 619 -28.33 -15.54 24.55
N TRP A 620 -27.34 -16.15 23.91
CA TRP A 620 -27.39 -16.62 22.53
C TRP A 620 -27.19 -18.14 22.48
N THR A 621 -28.03 -18.83 21.72
CA THR A 621 -27.93 -20.28 21.47
C THR A 621 -27.51 -20.52 20.02
N TRP A 622 -26.41 -21.22 19.83
CA TRP A 622 -26.00 -21.74 18.54
C TRP A 622 -26.46 -23.18 18.39
N HIS A 623 -27.00 -23.50 17.21
CA HIS A 623 -27.27 -24.85 16.77
C HIS A 623 -26.13 -25.29 15.87
N ARG A 624 -25.62 -26.51 16.05
CA ARG A 624 -24.46 -26.99 15.29
C ARG A 624 -24.77 -26.96 13.79
N HIS A 625 -23.84 -26.49 12.99
CA HIS A 625 -24.02 -26.50 11.55
C HIS A 625 -23.82 -27.92 10.98
N HIS A 626 -24.85 -28.43 10.30
CA HIS A 626 -24.76 -29.67 9.55
C HIS A 626 -24.36 -29.37 8.10
N VAL A 627 -23.15 -29.75 7.70
CA VAL A 627 -22.74 -29.65 6.29
C VAL A 627 -23.57 -30.64 5.48
N HIS A 628 -24.50 -30.13 4.67
CA HIS A 628 -25.29 -30.95 3.77
C HIS A 628 -24.37 -31.58 2.71
N GLY A 629 -24.13 -32.89 2.83
CA GLY A 629 -23.45 -33.64 1.78
C GLY A 629 -24.26 -33.61 0.50
N HIS A 630 -23.63 -33.28 -0.64
CA HIS A 630 -24.29 -33.14 -1.94
C HIS A 630 -24.79 -34.47 -2.53
N GLY A 631 -25.83 -35.04 -1.93
CA GLY A 631 -26.88 -35.79 -2.62
C GLY A 631 -27.94 -34.85 -3.19
N ASN A 632 -28.97 -35.39 -3.85
CA ASN A 632 -30.06 -34.59 -4.40
C ASN A 632 -30.88 -33.92 -3.28
N GLU A 633 -31.44 -32.75 -3.58
CA GLU A 633 -32.20 -31.92 -2.62
C GLU A 633 -33.62 -32.46 -2.32
N ASP A 634 -34.03 -33.58 -2.92
CA ASP A 634 -35.39 -34.13 -2.86
C ASP A 634 -35.58 -35.36 -1.95
N ASP A 635 -34.52 -36.08 -1.57
CA ASP A 635 -34.64 -37.42 -0.95
C ASP A 635 -34.57 -37.41 0.61
N VAL A 636 -33.99 -36.39 1.24
CA VAL A 636 -33.52 -36.49 2.65
C VAL A 636 -34.60 -36.25 3.71
N ASP A 637 -35.62 -35.41 3.44
CA ASP A 637 -36.67 -35.09 4.42
C ASP A 637 -37.70 -36.23 4.62
N ASN A 638 -37.79 -37.19 3.69
CA ASN A 638 -38.73 -38.31 3.79
C ASN A 638 -38.24 -39.43 4.73
N ASP A 639 -36.94 -39.74 4.73
CA ASP A 639 -36.37 -40.87 5.49
C ASP A 639 -36.42 -40.68 7.02
N LEU A 640 -36.57 -39.44 7.52
CA LEU A 640 -36.47 -39.12 8.95
C LEU A 640 -37.78 -39.26 9.74
N ASP A 641 -38.94 -39.19 9.09
CA ASP A 641 -40.24 -39.43 9.75
C ASP A 641 -40.70 -40.90 9.64
N ASP A 642 -40.39 -41.61 8.55
CA ASP A 642 -40.78 -43.03 8.38
C ASP A 642 -40.01 -43.98 9.33
N LEU A 643 -38.72 -43.68 9.60
CA LEU A 643 -37.91 -44.39 10.60
C LEU A 643 -38.33 -44.14 12.05
N ARG A 644 -39.27 -43.22 12.31
CA ARG A 644 -39.83 -42.95 13.65
C ARG A 644 -41.08 -43.75 13.98
N ASN A 645 -41.68 -44.45 13.01
CA ASN A 645 -43.02 -45.00 13.14
C ASN A 645 -43.16 -46.46 12.66
N SER A 646 -42.03 -47.18 12.51
CA SER A 646 -41.99 -48.58 12.09
C SER A 646 -41.19 -49.46 13.06
N ASP A 647 -41.89 -50.33 13.80
CA ASP A 647 -41.29 -51.38 14.65
C ASP A 647 -40.69 -52.51 13.77
N ILE A 648 -39.58 -52.22 13.09
CA ILE A 648 -38.89 -53.17 12.19
C ILE A 648 -37.44 -53.36 12.66
N GLU A 649 -37.10 -54.59 13.05
CA GLU A 649 -35.71 -55.01 13.28
C GLU A 649 -34.95 -55.05 11.94
N VAL A 650 -34.36 -53.93 11.54
CA VAL A 650 -33.43 -53.86 10.40
C VAL A 650 -32.07 -54.43 10.84
N THR A 651 -31.71 -55.59 10.30
CA THR A 651 -30.34 -56.11 10.40
C THR A 651 -29.40 -55.23 9.56
N VAL A 652 -28.58 -54.43 10.22
CA VAL A 652 -27.63 -53.52 9.56
C VAL A 652 -26.35 -54.29 9.18
N ASP A 653 -26.01 -54.32 7.89
CA ASP A 653 -24.67 -54.74 7.43
C ASP A 653 -23.61 -53.70 7.84
N ASP A 654 -22.47 -54.15 8.37
CA ASP A 654 -21.40 -53.30 8.95
C ASP A 654 -20.96 -52.15 8.00
N ASP A 655 -20.84 -52.41 6.70
CA ASP A 655 -20.41 -51.40 5.71
C ASP A 655 -21.36 -50.19 5.65
N ASN A 656 -22.67 -50.40 5.86
CA ASN A 656 -23.65 -49.31 5.91
C ASN A 656 -23.65 -48.60 7.27
N ALA A 657 -23.41 -49.33 8.38
CA ALA A 657 -23.25 -48.71 9.69
C ALA A 657 -22.08 -47.71 9.69
N VAL A 658 -20.92 -48.12 9.18
CA VAL A 658 -19.72 -47.27 9.05
C VAL A 658 -19.99 -46.05 8.18
N GLN A 659 -20.78 -46.19 7.09
CA GLN A 659 -21.09 -45.06 6.22
C GLN A 659 -22.10 -44.07 6.84
N ILE A 660 -23.01 -44.54 7.71
CA ILE A 660 -23.95 -43.70 8.47
C ILE A 660 -23.25 -43.00 9.64
N GLU A 661 -22.34 -43.68 10.36
CA GLU A 661 -21.52 -43.06 11.40
C GLU A 661 -20.54 -42.02 10.82
N ALA A 662 -19.96 -42.28 9.65
CA ALA A 662 -19.12 -41.31 8.95
C ALA A 662 -19.90 -40.04 8.54
N ARG A 663 -21.20 -40.14 8.26
CA ARG A 663 -22.10 -39.00 8.02
C ARG A 663 -22.53 -38.25 9.29
N ARG A 664 -22.27 -38.80 10.49
CA ARG A 664 -22.67 -38.22 11.79
C ARG A 664 -21.52 -37.62 12.60
N ARG A 665 -20.30 -37.55 12.06
CA ARG A 665 -19.20 -36.84 12.74
C ARG A 665 -19.43 -35.34 12.67
N HIS A 666 -19.78 -34.77 13.81
CA HIS A 666 -19.81 -33.34 14.04
C HIS A 666 -18.44 -32.73 13.78
N LEU A 667 -18.37 -31.63 13.04
CA LEU A 667 -17.12 -30.90 12.80
C LEU A 667 -16.82 -29.96 13.99
N PRO A 668 -15.55 -29.72 14.34
CA PRO A 668 -15.19 -28.79 15.40
C PRO A 668 -15.51 -27.35 14.99
N GLU A 669 -16.20 -26.59 15.84
CA GLU A 669 -16.60 -25.21 15.56
C GLU A 669 -15.79 -24.22 16.41
N TYR A 670 -15.28 -23.17 15.75
CA TYR A 670 -14.37 -22.17 16.33
C TYR A 670 -15.11 -20.85 16.56
N PHE A 671 -15.40 -20.54 17.83
CA PHE A 671 -16.21 -19.38 18.24
C PHE A 671 -15.33 -18.21 18.68
N ARG A 672 -15.62 -17.00 18.21
CA ARG A 672 -14.93 -15.77 18.64
C ARG A 672 -15.95 -14.66 18.89
N PHE A 673 -15.79 -13.92 19.98
CA PHE A 673 -16.76 -12.95 20.48
C PHE A 673 -16.14 -11.57 20.57
N GLY A 674 -16.83 -10.54 20.07
CA GLY A 674 -16.33 -9.17 20.02
C GLY A 674 -17.45 -8.18 20.34
N TYR A 675 -17.13 -7.12 21.07
CA TYR A 675 -18.09 -6.05 21.35
C TYR A 675 -18.29 -5.14 20.13
N MET A 676 -19.45 -4.50 20.03
CA MET A 676 -19.82 -3.56 18.97
C MET A 676 -20.23 -2.21 19.51
N SER A 677 -19.95 -1.15 18.74
CA SER A 677 -20.36 0.23 18.95
C SER A 677 -21.04 0.69 17.65
N GLY A 678 -22.36 0.60 17.59
CA GLY A 678 -23.12 0.69 16.35
C GLY A 678 -22.60 -0.29 15.31
N SER A 679 -22.32 0.18 14.09
CA SER A 679 -21.85 -0.69 12.99
C SER A 679 -20.41 -1.20 13.12
N SER A 680 -19.61 -0.74 14.09
CA SER A 680 -18.19 -1.06 14.22
C SER A 680 -17.93 -2.07 15.35
N VAL A 681 -17.15 -3.11 15.06
CA VAL A 681 -16.68 -4.09 16.05
C VAL A 681 -15.36 -3.62 16.68
N GLY A 682 -15.14 -3.96 17.94
CA GLY A 682 -13.81 -3.97 18.57
C GLY A 682 -12.97 -5.17 18.11
N ASP A 683 -11.96 -5.53 18.89
CA ASP A 683 -11.22 -6.78 18.69
C ASP A 683 -12.13 -7.99 19.02
N TYR A 684 -11.86 -9.13 18.39
CA TYR A 684 -12.45 -10.39 18.83
C TYR A 684 -11.59 -11.08 19.91
N SER A 685 -12.20 -12.03 20.61
CA SER A 685 -11.48 -13.02 21.40
C SER A 685 -10.66 -13.98 20.50
N LYS A 686 -9.66 -14.63 21.10
CA LYS A 686 -9.19 -15.93 20.58
C LYS A 686 -10.33 -16.94 20.46
N ALA A 687 -10.13 -17.98 19.66
CA ALA A 687 -11.14 -19.01 19.43
C ALA A 687 -11.38 -19.88 20.67
N GLY A 688 -12.66 -20.14 20.96
CA GLY A 688 -13.09 -21.26 21.80
C GLY A 688 -13.56 -22.38 20.90
N VAL A 689 -13.26 -23.63 21.26
CA VAL A 689 -13.49 -24.78 20.38
C VAL A 689 -14.61 -25.64 20.95
N TRP A 690 -15.67 -25.84 20.17
CA TRP A 690 -16.67 -26.88 20.43
C TRP A 690 -16.35 -28.06 19.52
N ASP A 691 -15.75 -29.11 20.08
CA ASP A 691 -15.13 -30.17 19.29
C ASP A 691 -16.12 -31.24 18.78
N GLU A 692 -15.58 -32.25 18.09
CA GLU A 692 -16.32 -33.35 17.46
C GLU A 692 -17.11 -34.19 18.49
N ASP A 693 -16.58 -34.31 19.72
CA ASP A 693 -17.24 -35.00 20.84
C ASP A 693 -18.32 -34.13 21.53
N GLY A 694 -18.50 -32.89 21.07
CA GLY A 694 -19.41 -31.92 21.69
C GLY A 694 -18.87 -31.27 22.96
N LEU A 695 -17.58 -31.39 23.26
CA LEU A 695 -16.96 -30.78 24.43
C LEU A 695 -16.55 -29.33 24.12
N TRP A 696 -16.71 -28.45 25.12
CA TRP A 696 -16.28 -27.05 25.01
C TRP A 696 -14.90 -26.84 25.62
N ARG A 697 -13.99 -26.27 24.83
CA ARG A 697 -12.66 -25.80 25.23
C ARG A 697 -12.69 -24.28 25.30
N LYS A 698 -12.51 -23.72 26.51
CA LYS A 698 -12.53 -22.27 26.71
C LYS A 698 -11.43 -21.59 25.88
N MET A 699 -11.80 -20.45 25.30
CA MET A 699 -10.88 -19.45 24.74
C MET A 699 -9.67 -19.20 25.65
N GLU A 700 -8.49 -19.13 25.04
CA GLU A 700 -7.31 -18.54 25.67
C GLU A 700 -7.50 -17.03 25.92
N ASP A 701 -6.76 -16.49 26.89
CA ASP A 701 -6.74 -15.05 27.14
C ASP A 701 -6.07 -14.27 25.99
N GLY A 702 -6.65 -13.11 25.69
CA GLY A 702 -6.13 -12.12 24.74
C GLY A 702 -7.04 -11.87 23.51
N PRO A 703 -6.85 -10.73 22.83
CA PRO A 703 -7.53 -10.45 21.57
C PRO A 703 -6.97 -11.32 20.44
N SER A 704 -7.73 -11.42 19.36
CA SER A 704 -7.37 -12.07 18.10
C SER A 704 -8.26 -11.49 17.00
N LEU A 705 -7.69 -11.24 15.81
CA LEU A 705 -8.20 -10.27 14.81
C LEU A 705 -8.23 -8.83 15.37
#